data_AF-A0A0P5KWN5-F1
#
_entry.id   AF-A0A0P5KWN5-F1
#
_cell.length_a   1.000
_cell.length_b   1.000
_cell.length_c   1.000
_cell.angle_alpha   90.00
_cell.angle_beta   90.00
_cell.angle_gamma   90.00
#
_symmetry.space_group_name_H-M   'P 1'
#
loop_
_entity.id
_entity.type
_entity.pdbx_description
1 polymer ?
#
loop_
_entity_poly.entity_id
_entity_poly.type
_entity_poly.pdbx_seq_one_letter_code
_entity_poly.pdbx_strand_id
1 'polypeptide(L)'
;RGESHATHSDGKECLTLDAVLKKALSDNPELAEREALRDNRQTITFAQLNSKATELAERLARIIELLPQPEGDKIVAVNLFPDIELIVSLLAIFKIGAAYLPLDPTFPADRVSHILQDAQPILLLTAGSILQATAFASVVVELNVPVFDLEDKDSSEASITFKEEKRGNETAPHVRNVLAAVLYTSGSTGVPKGVRLEHATILHRLNWQWRTFPFHSAEVGCFKTALTFVDSMAEIWAPLLIGQPVEVVSKPVIQDAQRFIDLLDRCKITRLVLVPSLLKAMLTLLKSRARKTDESLPYAGNGHYPLKHLKMWVCSGEILTGELLLEFYDCFPAGTVISNYYGSTELMGDVTYATFKSREDVLASFIDDKIPIGKPMDNCAIYLLDASKELVDNGEIGELYVAGSHLCSGYVRNREMERFSKNHVDNTPGYDVMFRTGDYGRIINGQLYYFGRADSQVKIRGHRVDLSEINAAIEWNKLVSTCVVLSYKAGEPEQEIVAFIIPVQKETTVEIIKERMKDKLLSYMMPKFVVIDELPLLVNGKVDRQNLMQIYADQLHKQNGATNYPTIWDGNEFSREERALLKTVHSIIGTSSGRAVQLSDNFFEIGGNSLNAVNVITKLKDQGFHIDLTEFLGASQLKDLVPELLPAKPGSKTHACHQLSGHVVEMLDGSVKKDVIRIISHSFSEKAELELLTGVTREDYEVFMEELWEPLVAAELSFVLKDESGNVAAVALNFDLFDEPVVEPKARRLAYVFEFLESIEAPVREKHFEKRKNLLIHSFMMATAETSSALENVQLIQKTEEEILSLAKRKGFVGVFTTNTNELTRQICDDLLDYTVLFECQVNQFVASDGTKPFLHAPDTQYSTVTVKYIH
;
A
#
# COMPACT_ATOMS: atom_id res chain seq x y z
N ARG A 1 -30.40 -24.36 -6.34
CA ARG A 1 -31.05 -24.66 -5.04
C ARG A 1 -30.36 -25.90 -4.47
N GLY A 2 -29.35 -25.72 -3.61
CA GLY A 2 -28.69 -26.81 -2.90
C GLY A 2 -29.21 -26.81 -1.46
N GLU A 3 -29.76 -27.93 -1.02
CA GLU A 3 -30.38 -28.08 0.29
C GLU A 3 -29.35 -27.86 1.41
N SER A 4 -29.63 -26.89 2.28
CA SER A 4 -28.92 -26.69 3.53
C SER A 4 -29.55 -27.57 4.60
N HIS A 5 -28.77 -28.48 5.17
CA HIS A 5 -29.02 -28.91 6.55
C HIS A 5 -28.59 -27.78 7.49
N ALA A 6 -29.40 -26.73 7.57
CA ALA A 6 -29.49 -25.90 8.75
C ALA A 6 -30.92 -26.04 9.25
N THR A 7 -31.12 -27.07 10.07
CA THR A 7 -32.37 -27.33 10.78
C THR A 7 -32.92 -26.04 11.38
N HIS A 8 -34.18 -25.77 11.06
CA HIS A 8 -35.07 -24.96 11.87
C HIS A 8 -35.02 -25.49 13.30
N SER A 9 -34.21 -24.88 14.15
CA SER A 9 -34.38 -24.97 15.58
C SER A 9 -35.03 -23.66 16.03
N ASP A 10 -36.08 -23.83 16.80
CA ASP A 10 -36.94 -22.86 17.44
C ASP A 10 -36.24 -21.55 17.88
N GLY A 11 -36.84 -20.40 17.54
CA GLY A 11 -36.63 -19.12 18.24
C GLY A 11 -35.25 -18.43 18.11
N LYS A 12 -34.57 -18.54 16.97
CA LYS A 12 -33.16 -18.13 16.82
C LYS A 12 -32.89 -16.63 16.98
N GLU A 13 -32.00 -16.34 17.92
CA GLU A 13 -31.31 -15.06 18.14
C GLU A 13 -30.76 -14.46 16.84
N CYS A 14 -30.82 -13.13 16.73
CA CYS A 14 -30.12 -12.40 15.67
C CYS A 14 -28.61 -12.53 15.88
N LEU A 15 -27.93 -13.34 15.06
CA LEU A 15 -26.48 -13.51 15.15
C LEU A 15 -25.78 -12.26 14.58
N THR A 16 -25.11 -11.50 15.45
CA THR A 16 -24.18 -10.42 15.06
C THR A 16 -22.78 -10.99 14.84
N LEU A 17 -21.89 -10.23 14.18
CA LEU A 17 -20.50 -10.65 13.97
C LEU A 17 -19.77 -10.84 15.32
N ASP A 18 -20.01 -9.96 16.30
CA ASP A 18 -19.53 -10.12 17.68
C ASP A 18 -20.04 -11.41 18.33
N ALA A 19 -21.34 -11.72 18.20
CA ALA A 19 -21.90 -12.94 18.77
C ALA A 19 -21.27 -14.22 18.17
N VAL A 20 -20.97 -14.20 16.87
CA VAL A 20 -20.28 -15.31 16.19
C VAL A 20 -18.84 -15.45 16.72
N LEU A 21 -18.09 -14.36 16.88
CA LEU A 21 -16.75 -14.39 17.45
C LEU A 21 -16.75 -14.87 18.90
N LYS A 22 -17.68 -14.37 19.73
CA LYS A 22 -17.85 -14.78 21.13
C LYS A 22 -18.18 -16.26 21.23
N LYS A 23 -19.05 -16.75 20.35
CA LYS A 23 -19.36 -18.18 20.25
C LYS A 23 -18.14 -19.00 19.86
N ALA A 24 -17.37 -18.57 18.86
CA ALA A 24 -16.15 -19.28 18.46
C ALA A 24 -15.14 -19.41 19.61
N LEU A 25 -14.95 -18.33 20.38
CA LEU A 25 -14.12 -18.31 21.59
C LEU A 25 -14.66 -19.19 22.72
N SER A 26 -15.98 -19.23 22.91
CA SER A 26 -16.62 -20.08 23.92
C SER A 26 -16.55 -21.57 23.56
N ASP A 27 -16.74 -21.89 22.28
CA ASP A 27 -16.75 -23.28 21.79
C ASP A 27 -15.32 -23.85 21.70
N ASN A 28 -14.29 -22.99 21.54
CA ASN A 28 -12.89 -23.37 21.39
C ASN A 28 -11.99 -22.46 22.26
N PRO A 29 -11.89 -22.71 23.58
CA PRO A 29 -11.13 -21.85 24.51
C PRO A 29 -9.65 -21.67 24.12
N GLU A 30 -9.06 -22.63 23.43
CA GLU A 30 -7.69 -22.55 22.92
C GLU A 30 -7.48 -21.47 21.84
N LEU A 31 -8.55 -21.00 21.17
CA LEU A 31 -8.48 -19.86 20.25
C LEU A 31 -8.09 -18.58 20.97
N ALA A 32 -8.39 -18.45 22.27
CA ALA A 32 -8.12 -17.25 23.06
C ALA A 32 -6.64 -16.84 23.01
N GLU A 33 -5.73 -17.82 23.04
CA GLU A 33 -4.28 -17.60 23.00
C GLU A 33 -3.69 -17.58 21.59
N ARG A 34 -4.49 -17.85 20.55
CA ARG A 34 -4.03 -17.76 19.16
C ARG A 34 -3.96 -16.30 18.72
N GLU A 35 -3.01 -16.02 17.84
CA GLU A 35 -2.88 -14.72 17.17
C GLU A 35 -4.15 -14.39 16.37
N ALA A 36 -4.67 -13.20 16.57
CA ALA A 36 -5.83 -12.67 15.86
C ALA A 36 -5.43 -11.61 14.85
N LEU A 37 -4.59 -10.65 15.26
CA LEU A 37 -4.16 -9.54 14.41
C LEU A 37 -2.65 -9.35 14.48
N ARG A 38 -2.06 -8.99 13.34
CA ARG A 38 -0.65 -8.66 13.18
C ARG A 38 -0.52 -7.37 12.38
N ASP A 39 0.36 -6.48 12.80
CA ASP A 39 0.84 -5.37 11.99
C ASP A 39 2.37 -5.24 12.15
N ASN A 40 2.95 -4.16 11.62
CA ASN A 40 4.40 -3.94 11.70
C ASN A 40 4.91 -3.54 13.10
N ARG A 41 4.02 -3.30 14.08
CA ARG A 41 4.36 -2.85 15.43
C ARG A 41 4.16 -3.95 16.47
N GLN A 42 3.08 -4.72 16.33
CA GLN A 42 2.68 -5.70 17.34
C GLN A 42 1.85 -6.85 16.75
N THR A 43 1.66 -7.88 17.58
CA THR A 43 0.73 -8.99 17.35
C THR A 43 -0.12 -9.15 18.59
N ILE A 44 -1.44 -9.31 18.41
CA ILE A 44 -2.37 -9.53 19.53
C ILE A 44 -3.18 -10.81 19.35
N THR A 45 -3.50 -11.45 20.47
CA THR A 45 -4.30 -12.68 20.51
C THR A 45 -5.80 -12.40 20.44
N PHE A 46 -6.63 -13.43 20.21
CA PHE A 46 -8.08 -13.27 20.25
C PHE A 46 -8.60 -12.83 21.63
N ALA A 47 -7.98 -13.30 22.72
CA ALA A 47 -8.30 -12.83 24.07
C ALA A 47 -8.02 -11.35 24.24
N GLN A 48 -6.86 -10.88 23.77
CA GLN A 48 -6.47 -9.48 23.82
C GLN A 48 -7.37 -8.60 22.94
N LEU A 49 -7.70 -9.05 21.72
CA LEU A 49 -8.64 -8.37 20.83
C LEU A 49 -10.00 -8.22 21.51
N ASN A 50 -10.56 -9.31 22.04
CA ASN A 50 -11.86 -9.26 22.70
C ASN A 50 -11.85 -8.39 23.97
N SER A 51 -10.79 -8.46 24.77
CA SER A 51 -10.62 -7.65 25.98
C SER A 51 -10.55 -6.15 25.65
N LYS A 52 -9.63 -5.75 24.75
CA LYS A 52 -9.48 -4.36 24.30
C LYS A 52 -10.77 -3.81 23.69
N ALA A 53 -11.45 -4.60 22.85
CA ALA A 53 -12.71 -4.18 22.25
C ALA A 53 -13.84 -4.07 23.28
N THR A 54 -13.85 -4.91 24.33
CA THR A 54 -14.84 -4.84 25.41
C THR A 54 -14.63 -3.58 26.26
N GLU A 55 -13.38 -3.29 26.63
CA GLU A 55 -13.02 -2.08 27.38
C GLU A 55 -13.41 -0.81 26.60
N LEU A 56 -13.10 -0.77 25.30
CA LEU A 56 -13.50 0.35 24.44
C LEU A 56 -15.03 0.42 24.28
N ALA A 57 -15.72 -0.71 24.13
CA ALA A 57 -17.18 -0.75 24.04
C ALA A 57 -17.84 -0.15 25.30
N GLU A 58 -17.33 -0.45 26.49
CA GLU A 58 -17.83 0.12 27.74
C GLU A 58 -17.64 1.65 27.79
N ARG A 59 -16.49 2.15 27.35
CA ARG A 59 -16.22 3.60 27.26
C ARG A 59 -17.17 4.29 26.27
N LEU A 60 -17.33 3.71 25.07
CA LEU A 60 -18.22 4.24 24.04
C LEU A 60 -19.68 4.22 24.50
N ALA A 61 -20.15 3.14 25.14
CA ALA A 61 -21.51 3.02 25.65
C ALA A 61 -21.84 4.13 26.65
N ARG A 62 -20.94 4.38 27.62
CA ARG A 62 -21.11 5.45 28.62
C ARG A 62 -21.30 6.82 27.99
N ILE A 63 -20.49 7.15 26.98
CA ILE A 63 -20.56 8.45 26.32
C ILE A 63 -21.82 8.53 25.46
N ILE A 64 -22.13 7.48 24.71
CA ILE A 64 -23.31 7.41 23.86
C ILE A 64 -24.60 7.55 24.68
N GLU A 65 -24.68 7.01 25.89
CA GLU A 65 -25.84 7.17 26.78
C GLU A 65 -26.09 8.62 27.20
N LEU A 66 -25.05 9.45 27.26
CA LEU A 66 -25.14 10.88 27.59
C LEU A 66 -25.54 11.75 26.39
N LEU A 67 -25.48 11.21 25.17
CA LEU A 67 -25.81 11.92 23.95
C LEU A 67 -27.30 11.78 23.59
N PRO A 68 -27.87 12.72 22.81
CA PRO A 68 -29.20 12.57 22.25
C PRO A 68 -29.32 11.28 21.43
N GLN A 69 -30.28 10.43 21.78
CA GLN A 69 -30.47 9.16 21.08
C GLN A 69 -31.19 9.37 19.73
N PRO A 70 -30.70 8.78 18.62
CA PRO A 70 -31.38 8.87 17.33
C PRO A 70 -32.66 8.04 17.31
N GLU A 71 -33.60 8.39 16.43
CA GLU A 71 -34.86 7.65 16.21
C GLU A 71 -34.67 6.33 15.40
N GLY A 72 -33.43 5.88 15.17
CA GLY A 72 -33.10 4.73 14.32
C GLY A 72 -31.81 4.00 14.71
N ASP A 73 -31.12 3.42 13.73
CA ASP A 73 -29.85 2.72 13.95
C ASP A 73 -28.79 3.66 14.55
N LYS A 74 -28.05 3.19 15.55
CA LYS A 74 -26.90 3.92 16.09
C LYS A 74 -25.74 3.80 15.11
N ILE A 75 -25.27 4.91 14.55
CA ILE A 75 -24.14 4.95 13.61
C ILE A 75 -22.97 5.68 14.27
N VAL A 76 -21.82 5.01 14.37
CA VAL A 76 -20.57 5.62 14.82
C VAL A 76 -19.68 5.84 13.60
N ALA A 77 -19.36 7.10 13.30
CA ALA A 77 -18.37 7.42 12.28
C ALA A 77 -16.96 7.06 12.79
N VAL A 78 -16.09 6.55 11.92
CA VAL A 78 -14.73 6.11 12.29
C VAL A 78 -13.72 6.77 11.36
N ASN A 79 -12.78 7.52 11.94
CA ASN A 79 -11.68 8.15 11.23
C ASN A 79 -10.33 7.67 11.80
N LEU A 80 -9.84 6.55 11.29
CA LEU A 80 -8.58 5.91 11.71
C LEU A 80 -7.84 5.35 10.50
N PHE A 81 -6.54 5.15 10.63
CA PHE A 81 -5.74 4.43 9.63
C PHE A 81 -5.92 2.91 9.78
N PRO A 82 -5.57 2.11 8.76
CA PRO A 82 -5.54 0.65 8.87
C PRO A 82 -4.46 0.17 9.85
N ASP A 83 -4.86 -0.07 11.09
CA ASP A 83 -4.04 -0.67 12.16
C ASP A 83 -4.90 -1.60 13.05
N ILE A 84 -4.31 -2.14 14.11
CA ILE A 84 -5.00 -3.01 15.08
C ILE A 84 -6.10 -2.25 15.82
N GLU A 85 -5.85 -0.99 16.19
CA GLU A 85 -6.74 -0.10 16.91
C GLU A 85 -8.03 0.17 16.12
N LEU A 86 -7.95 0.26 14.79
CA LEU A 86 -9.12 0.31 13.92
C LEU A 86 -10.00 -0.93 14.12
N ILE A 87 -9.46 -2.14 14.02
CA ILE A 87 -10.26 -3.38 14.12
C ILE A 87 -10.84 -3.55 15.53
N VAL A 88 -10.08 -3.18 16.57
CA VAL A 88 -10.56 -3.10 17.97
C VAL A 88 -11.76 -2.16 18.06
N SER A 89 -11.70 -1.00 17.41
CA SER A 89 -12.77 0.00 17.38
C SER A 89 -14.02 -0.51 16.65
N LEU A 90 -13.86 -1.18 15.51
CA LEU A 90 -15.00 -1.78 14.79
C LEU A 90 -15.70 -2.86 15.62
N LEU A 91 -14.93 -3.72 16.29
CA LEU A 91 -15.50 -4.74 17.18
C LEU A 91 -16.18 -4.12 18.41
N ALA A 92 -15.63 -3.05 18.98
CA ALA A 92 -16.24 -2.31 20.08
C ALA A 92 -17.60 -1.69 19.66
N ILE A 93 -17.67 -1.13 18.45
CA ILE A 93 -18.91 -0.59 17.86
C ILE A 93 -19.97 -1.68 17.72
N PHE A 94 -19.60 -2.89 17.27
CA PHE A 94 -20.53 -4.02 17.22
C PHE A 94 -21.03 -4.46 18.60
N LYS A 95 -20.14 -4.46 19.61
CA LYS A 95 -20.49 -4.85 20.99
C LYS A 95 -21.54 -3.94 21.62
N ILE A 96 -21.54 -2.65 21.26
CA ILE A 96 -22.58 -1.70 21.71
C ILE A 96 -23.83 -1.70 20.82
N GLY A 97 -23.89 -2.60 19.82
CA GLY A 97 -25.01 -2.73 18.89
C GLY A 97 -25.16 -1.57 17.91
N ALA A 98 -24.07 -0.88 17.61
CA ALA A 98 -24.02 0.20 16.62
C ALA A 98 -23.39 -0.28 15.30
N ALA A 99 -23.64 0.47 14.25
CA ALA A 99 -23.02 0.31 12.95
C ALA A 99 -21.85 1.29 12.77
N TYR A 100 -20.79 0.89 12.08
CA TYR A 100 -19.71 1.82 11.76
C TYR A 100 -19.91 2.51 10.39
N LEU A 101 -19.45 3.75 10.29
CA LEU A 101 -19.40 4.53 9.05
C LEU A 101 -17.95 5.02 8.84
N PRO A 102 -17.19 4.45 7.90
CA PRO A 102 -15.79 4.81 7.74
C PRO A 102 -15.62 6.15 6.99
N LEU A 103 -14.76 7.02 7.51
CA LEU A 103 -14.32 8.26 6.89
C LEU A 103 -12.82 8.19 6.64
N ASP A 104 -12.41 8.13 5.37
CA ASP A 104 -10.99 8.15 5.01
C ASP A 104 -10.40 9.54 5.37
N PRO A 105 -9.27 9.61 6.12
CA PRO A 105 -8.62 10.87 6.48
C PRO A 105 -8.30 11.78 5.29
N THR A 106 -8.19 11.23 4.08
CA THR A 106 -7.87 11.96 2.84
C THR A 106 -9.09 12.52 2.11
N PHE A 107 -10.31 12.35 2.63
CA PHE A 107 -11.51 12.88 1.99
C PHE A 107 -11.60 14.42 2.05
N PRO A 108 -12.13 15.08 1.00
CA PRO A 108 -12.41 16.52 1.02
C PRO A 108 -13.49 16.89 2.04
N ALA A 109 -13.40 18.12 2.58
CA ALA A 109 -14.34 18.68 3.56
C ALA A 109 -15.80 18.59 3.13
N ASP A 110 -16.12 19.03 1.91
CA ASP A 110 -17.50 19.04 1.40
C ASP A 110 -18.11 17.64 1.31
N ARG A 111 -17.29 16.65 0.93
CA ARG A 111 -17.73 15.26 0.85
C ARG A 111 -18.07 14.73 2.24
N VAL A 112 -17.21 14.99 3.23
CA VAL A 112 -17.46 14.57 4.62
C VAL A 112 -18.65 15.32 5.21
N SER A 113 -18.80 16.61 4.92
CA SER A 113 -19.97 17.41 5.35
C SER A 113 -21.27 16.79 4.87
N HIS A 114 -21.35 16.43 3.58
CA HIS A 114 -22.50 15.73 3.02
C HIS A 114 -22.76 14.37 3.71
N ILE A 115 -21.72 13.55 3.89
CA ILE A 115 -21.83 12.24 4.56
C ILE A 115 -22.35 12.39 5.99
N LEU A 116 -21.78 13.31 6.78
CA LEU A 116 -22.17 13.53 8.17
C LEU A 116 -23.59 14.10 8.29
N GLN A 117 -23.97 15.03 7.41
CA GLN A 117 -25.33 15.57 7.36
C GLN A 117 -26.37 14.52 6.94
N ASP A 118 -25.99 13.57 6.09
CA ASP A 118 -26.90 12.54 5.58
C ASP A 118 -27.05 11.37 6.56
N ALA A 119 -25.95 10.84 7.06
CA ALA A 119 -25.92 9.70 7.98
C ALA A 119 -26.23 10.06 9.43
N GLN A 120 -25.96 11.31 9.85
CA GLN A 120 -26.16 11.81 11.21
C GLN A 120 -25.62 10.85 12.29
N PRO A 121 -24.31 10.53 12.27
CA PRO A 121 -23.72 9.63 13.26
C PRO A 121 -23.88 10.20 14.67
N ILE A 122 -24.11 9.33 15.65
CA ILE A 122 -24.21 9.73 17.07
C ILE A 122 -22.86 10.19 17.63
N LEU A 123 -21.77 9.66 17.07
CA LEU A 123 -20.41 9.87 17.55
C LEU A 123 -19.41 9.69 16.41
N LEU A 124 -18.33 10.47 16.40
CA LEU A 124 -17.13 10.24 15.60
C LEU A 124 -16.03 9.67 16.52
N LEU A 125 -15.57 8.45 16.22
CA LEU A 125 -14.41 7.83 16.84
C LEU A 125 -13.16 8.12 16.01
N THR A 126 -12.14 8.71 16.61
CA THR A 126 -10.90 9.12 15.95
C THR A 126 -9.70 9.05 16.91
N ALA A 127 -8.50 9.32 16.39
CA ALA A 127 -7.37 9.81 17.18
C ALA A 127 -7.21 11.33 16.93
N GLY A 128 -6.86 12.09 17.98
CA GLY A 128 -6.75 13.55 17.92
C GLY A 128 -5.74 14.02 16.89
N SER A 129 -4.57 13.38 16.85
CA SER A 129 -3.53 13.60 15.85
C SER A 129 -4.01 13.38 14.41
N ILE A 130 -4.83 12.35 14.18
CA ILE A 130 -5.40 12.04 12.86
C ILE A 130 -6.42 13.10 12.46
N LEU A 131 -7.38 13.42 13.33
CA LEU A 131 -8.46 14.36 13.01
C LEU A 131 -7.87 15.74 12.66
N GLN A 132 -6.89 16.22 13.41
CA GLN A 132 -6.21 17.49 13.17
C GLN A 132 -5.52 17.58 11.81
N ALA A 133 -5.05 16.44 11.28
CA ALA A 133 -4.40 16.37 9.97
C ALA A 133 -5.39 16.27 8.79
N THR A 134 -6.70 16.11 9.04
CA THR A 134 -7.71 15.99 7.98
C THR A 134 -8.15 17.34 7.44
N ALA A 135 -8.55 17.38 6.17
CA ALA A 135 -9.15 18.57 5.56
C ALA A 135 -10.54 18.92 6.13
N PHE A 136 -11.15 18.04 6.93
CA PHE A 136 -12.54 18.15 7.39
C PHE A 136 -12.68 18.32 8.91
N ALA A 137 -11.59 18.60 9.64
CA ALA A 137 -11.64 18.85 11.07
C ALA A 137 -12.63 19.97 11.43
N SER A 138 -12.67 21.05 10.65
CA SER A 138 -13.62 22.16 10.84
C SER A 138 -15.07 21.73 10.64
N VAL A 139 -15.34 20.84 9.69
CA VAL A 139 -16.69 20.33 9.40
C VAL A 139 -17.28 19.60 10.60
N VAL A 140 -16.47 18.80 11.30
CA VAL A 140 -16.89 18.07 12.50
C VAL A 140 -17.33 19.05 13.59
N VAL A 141 -16.60 20.16 13.76
CA VAL A 141 -16.93 21.22 14.72
C VAL A 141 -18.17 22.00 14.28
N GLU A 142 -18.25 22.42 13.01
CA GLU A 142 -19.38 23.19 12.47
C GLU A 142 -20.71 22.43 12.59
N LEU A 143 -20.68 21.11 12.33
CA LEU A 143 -21.85 20.25 12.46
C LEU A 143 -22.12 19.78 13.90
N ASN A 144 -21.28 20.17 14.86
CA ASN A 144 -21.33 19.76 16.27
C ASN A 144 -21.43 18.23 16.44
N VAL A 145 -20.66 17.47 15.66
CA VAL A 145 -20.61 16.01 15.79
C VAL A 145 -19.82 15.66 17.05
N PRO A 146 -20.39 14.91 18.02
CA PRO A 146 -19.66 14.47 19.20
C PRO A 146 -18.44 13.65 18.80
N VAL A 147 -17.30 13.88 19.46
CA VAL A 147 -16.03 13.18 19.16
C VAL A 147 -15.58 12.36 20.36
N PHE A 148 -15.15 11.13 20.08
CA PHE A 148 -14.40 10.29 21.00
C PHE A 148 -12.98 10.14 20.47
N ASP A 149 -12.02 10.68 21.22
CA ASP A 149 -10.60 10.62 20.89
C ASP A 149 -9.94 9.45 21.63
N LEU A 150 -9.34 8.52 20.87
CA LEU A 150 -8.59 7.40 21.41
C LEU A 150 -7.30 7.80 22.15
N GLU A 151 -6.73 8.96 21.81
CA GLU A 151 -5.49 9.47 22.41
C GLU A 151 -5.74 10.22 23.74
N ASP A 152 -6.99 10.66 23.97
CA ASP A 152 -7.38 11.35 25.19
C ASP A 152 -7.58 10.35 26.35
N LYS A 153 -6.61 10.36 27.27
CA LYS A 153 -6.59 9.52 28.48
C LYS A 153 -7.56 10.01 29.56
N ASP A 154 -8.01 11.26 29.51
CA ASP A 154 -8.90 11.84 30.52
C ASP A 154 -10.40 11.57 30.21
N SER A 155 -10.69 10.95 29.06
CA SER A 155 -12.05 10.59 28.62
C SER A 155 -12.73 9.47 29.43
N SER A 156 -12.17 9.02 30.56
CA SER A 156 -12.70 7.84 31.29
C SER A 156 -12.41 7.82 32.80
N GLU A 157 -13.26 8.44 33.62
CA GLU A 157 -13.40 8.04 35.04
C GLU A 157 -14.87 8.00 35.48
N ALA A 158 -15.56 6.91 35.15
CA ALA A 158 -16.71 6.42 35.90
C ALA A 158 -16.90 4.92 35.62
N SER A 159 -16.73 4.08 36.65
CA SER A 159 -16.92 2.64 36.59
C SER A 159 -18.42 2.30 36.61
N ILE A 160 -18.92 1.76 35.50
CA ILE A 160 -20.24 1.11 35.42
C ILE A 160 -20.00 -0.36 35.10
N THR A 161 -20.48 -1.26 35.96
CA THR A 161 -20.48 -2.69 35.69
C THR A 161 -21.59 -3.01 34.68
N PHE A 162 -21.21 -3.42 33.46
CA PHE A 162 -22.14 -3.88 32.45
C PHE A 162 -22.92 -5.09 32.97
N LYS A 163 -24.25 -5.00 33.01
CA LYS A 163 -25.12 -6.19 33.08
C LYS A 163 -25.52 -6.51 31.65
N GLU A 164 -25.20 -7.71 31.17
CA GLU A 164 -25.78 -8.24 29.94
C GLU A 164 -27.31 -8.20 30.05
N GLU A 165 -27.95 -7.17 29.50
CA GLU A 165 -29.39 -7.20 29.30
C GLU A 165 -29.66 -8.22 28.20
N LYS A 166 -30.24 -9.35 28.61
CA LYS A 166 -30.96 -10.23 27.68
C LYS A 166 -31.97 -9.36 26.94
N ARG A 167 -31.70 -9.03 25.68
CA ARG A 167 -32.69 -8.41 24.79
C ARG A 167 -33.98 -9.23 24.88
N GLY A 168 -35.01 -8.61 25.44
CA GLY A 168 -36.30 -9.25 25.64
C GLY A 168 -36.85 -9.79 24.32
N ASN A 169 -37.40 -11.00 24.39
CA ASN A 169 -38.25 -11.58 23.35
C ASN A 169 -39.49 -10.69 23.15
N GLU A 170 -39.37 -9.65 22.34
CA GLU A 170 -40.52 -8.99 21.75
C GLU A 170 -40.84 -9.70 20.43
N THR A 171 -41.87 -10.53 20.50
CA THR A 171 -42.43 -11.32 19.41
C THR A 171 -42.89 -10.42 18.26
N ALA A 172 -42.10 -10.34 17.19
CA ALA A 172 -42.55 -9.93 15.86
C ALA A 172 -41.91 -10.85 14.79
N PRO A 173 -42.66 -11.31 13.76
CA PRO A 173 -42.32 -12.53 13.01
C PRO A 173 -41.36 -12.34 11.82
N HIS A 174 -40.42 -11.39 11.87
CA HIS A 174 -39.40 -11.22 10.83
C HIS A 174 -38.06 -10.89 11.47
N VAL A 175 -37.00 -11.61 11.07
CA VAL A 175 -35.62 -11.49 11.54
C VAL A 175 -35.21 -10.01 11.63
N ARG A 176 -34.81 -9.52 12.81
CA ARG A 176 -34.33 -8.13 12.96
C ARG A 176 -33.02 -7.96 12.17
N ASN A 177 -33.07 -7.16 11.10
CA ASN A 177 -31.92 -6.70 10.32
C ASN A 177 -31.10 -5.68 11.12
N VAL A 178 -30.17 -6.16 11.96
CA VAL A 178 -29.27 -5.26 12.73
C VAL A 178 -28.18 -4.73 11.81
N LEU A 179 -28.10 -3.41 11.68
CA LEU A 179 -27.12 -2.71 10.87
C LEU A 179 -25.71 -2.92 11.44
N ALA A 180 -24.76 -3.31 10.59
CA ALA A 180 -23.34 -3.46 10.93
C ALA A 180 -22.52 -2.28 10.39
N ALA A 181 -22.85 -1.77 9.20
CA ALA A 181 -22.11 -0.68 8.61
C ALA A 181 -22.93 0.15 7.63
N VAL A 182 -22.45 1.37 7.39
CA VAL A 182 -22.90 2.22 6.30
C VAL A 182 -21.70 2.56 5.42
N LEU A 183 -21.76 2.21 4.14
CA LEU A 183 -20.70 2.52 3.17
C LEU A 183 -21.20 3.47 2.09
N TYR A 184 -20.55 4.63 1.95
CA TYR A 184 -20.92 5.61 0.93
C TYR A 184 -20.31 5.26 -0.43
N THR A 185 -21.16 5.24 -1.46
CA THR A 185 -20.79 5.01 -2.86
C THR A 185 -21.07 6.26 -3.70
N SER A 186 -20.45 6.35 -4.89
CA SER A 186 -20.78 7.38 -5.89
C SER A 186 -22.21 7.22 -6.39
N GLY A 187 -22.92 8.33 -6.56
CA GLY A 187 -24.35 8.33 -6.87
C GLY A 187 -24.65 8.77 -8.29
N SER A 188 -25.60 8.11 -8.95
CA SER A 188 -26.10 8.50 -10.29
C SER A 188 -26.75 9.87 -10.40
N THR A 189 -27.14 10.46 -9.28
CA THR A 189 -27.62 11.84 -9.21
C THR A 189 -26.50 12.84 -8.92
N GLY A 190 -25.26 12.38 -8.83
CA GLY A 190 -24.09 13.17 -8.47
C GLY A 190 -23.90 13.47 -6.99
N VAL A 191 -24.57 12.71 -6.13
CA VAL A 191 -24.51 12.87 -4.68
C VAL A 191 -24.17 11.52 -4.05
N PRO A 192 -23.12 11.40 -3.22
CA PRO A 192 -22.77 10.15 -2.56
C PRO A 192 -23.93 9.57 -1.73
N LYS A 193 -24.08 8.24 -1.74
CA LYS A 193 -25.19 7.54 -1.08
C LYS A 193 -24.66 6.46 -0.13
N GLY A 194 -25.13 6.46 1.11
CA GLY A 194 -24.79 5.44 2.10
C GLY A 194 -25.60 4.17 1.90
N VAL A 195 -24.97 3.06 1.56
CA VAL A 195 -25.57 1.72 1.54
C VAL A 195 -25.59 1.17 2.96
N ARG A 196 -26.71 0.59 3.39
CA ARG A 196 -26.91 0.03 4.73
C ARG A 196 -26.65 -1.48 4.72
N LEU A 197 -25.60 -1.94 5.41
CA LEU A 197 -25.19 -3.34 5.43
C LEU A 197 -25.48 -3.98 6.80
N GLU A 198 -26.25 -5.07 6.81
CA GLU A 198 -26.63 -5.79 8.03
C GLU A 198 -25.64 -6.88 8.38
N HIS A 199 -25.57 -7.21 9.67
CA HIS A 199 -24.81 -8.37 10.14
C HIS A 199 -25.25 -9.68 9.45
N ALA A 200 -26.55 -9.88 9.25
CA ALA A 200 -27.08 -11.09 8.61
C ALA A 200 -26.60 -11.22 7.15
N THR A 201 -26.64 -10.13 6.39
CA THR A 201 -26.19 -10.06 4.99
C THR A 201 -24.70 -10.38 4.88
N ILE A 202 -23.88 -9.80 5.76
CA ILE A 202 -22.45 -10.11 5.87
C ILE A 202 -22.26 -11.61 6.15
N LEU A 203 -22.95 -12.15 7.15
CA LEU A 203 -22.82 -13.56 7.54
C LEU A 203 -23.28 -14.54 6.45
N HIS A 204 -24.30 -14.22 5.65
CA HIS A 204 -24.68 -15.05 4.50
C HIS A 204 -23.55 -15.14 3.47
N ARG A 205 -22.94 -14.00 3.14
CA ARG A 205 -21.79 -13.93 2.22
C ARG A 205 -20.56 -14.68 2.77
N LEU A 206 -20.29 -14.57 4.06
CA LEU A 206 -19.18 -15.26 4.72
C LEU A 206 -19.40 -16.78 4.83
N ASN A 207 -20.61 -17.23 5.15
CA ASN A 207 -20.94 -18.66 5.20
C ASN A 207 -20.73 -19.35 3.85
N TRP A 208 -21.14 -18.72 2.75
CA TRP A 208 -20.83 -19.22 1.41
C TRP A 208 -19.32 -19.33 1.18
N GLN A 209 -18.56 -18.31 1.58
CA GLN A 209 -17.10 -18.29 1.42
C GLN A 209 -16.43 -19.40 2.23
N TRP A 210 -16.80 -19.60 3.49
CA TRP A 210 -16.24 -20.68 4.32
C TRP A 210 -16.57 -22.07 3.79
N ARG A 211 -17.75 -22.26 3.19
CA ARG A 211 -18.13 -23.54 2.58
C ARG A 211 -17.42 -23.80 1.25
N THR A 212 -17.33 -22.78 0.40
CA THR A 212 -16.80 -22.91 -0.96
C THR A 212 -15.28 -22.86 -0.99
N PHE A 213 -14.69 -22.05 -0.11
CA PHE A 213 -13.26 -21.81 0.00
C PHE A 213 -12.83 -21.87 1.48
N PRO A 214 -12.88 -23.05 2.12
CA PRO A 214 -12.59 -23.21 3.54
C PRO A 214 -11.17 -22.81 3.88
N PHE A 215 -10.99 -22.18 5.04
CA PHE A 215 -9.67 -21.84 5.56
C PHE A 215 -8.99 -23.07 6.17
N HIS A 216 -7.70 -23.27 5.91
CA HIS A 216 -6.89 -24.26 6.64
C HIS A 216 -6.29 -23.66 7.92
N SER A 217 -5.87 -24.51 8.88
CA SER A 217 -5.44 -24.08 10.22
C SER A 217 -4.25 -23.12 10.25
N ALA A 218 -3.38 -23.19 9.24
CA ALA A 218 -2.20 -22.34 9.08
C ALA A 218 -2.41 -21.11 8.17
N GLU A 219 -3.64 -20.76 7.79
CA GLU A 219 -3.89 -19.60 6.91
C GLU A 219 -3.73 -18.27 7.64
N VAL A 220 -3.33 -17.25 6.88
CA VAL A 220 -3.25 -15.86 7.34
C VAL A 220 -4.02 -15.00 6.35
N GLY A 221 -5.04 -14.32 6.84
CA GLY A 221 -5.79 -13.32 6.07
C GLY A 221 -4.97 -12.05 5.85
N CYS A 222 -5.35 -11.25 4.85
CA CYS A 222 -4.71 -9.99 4.55
C CYS A 222 -5.78 -8.90 4.44
N PHE A 223 -5.73 -7.95 5.36
CA PHE A 223 -6.54 -6.74 5.32
C PHE A 223 -5.72 -5.60 4.74
N LYS A 224 -6.07 -5.21 3.51
CA LYS A 224 -5.35 -4.20 2.73
C LYS A 224 -6.31 -3.27 1.98
N THR A 225 -7.54 -3.70 1.71
CA THR A 225 -8.54 -2.87 1.06
C THR A 225 -8.97 -1.73 1.98
N ALA A 226 -9.11 -0.52 1.45
CA ALA A 226 -9.57 0.61 2.26
C ALA A 226 -10.95 0.33 2.88
N LEU A 227 -11.15 0.73 4.14
CA LEU A 227 -12.35 0.41 4.91
C LEU A 227 -13.65 0.97 4.29
N THR A 228 -13.54 1.98 3.42
CA THR A 228 -14.65 2.56 2.66
C THR A 228 -15.17 1.64 1.55
N PHE A 229 -14.49 0.53 1.26
CA PHE A 229 -14.92 -0.48 0.30
C PHE A 229 -15.39 -1.75 1.02
N VAL A 230 -16.45 -2.36 0.48
CA VAL A 230 -17.11 -3.53 1.07
C VAL A 230 -16.21 -4.76 1.18
N ASP A 231 -15.22 -4.93 0.28
CA ASP A 231 -14.30 -6.07 0.34
C ASP A 231 -13.45 -6.09 1.62
N SER A 232 -13.22 -4.92 2.25
CA SER A 232 -12.56 -4.84 3.56
C SER A 232 -13.28 -5.67 4.63
N MET A 233 -14.61 -5.78 4.56
CA MET A 233 -15.40 -6.56 5.50
C MET A 233 -15.09 -8.05 5.38
N ALA A 234 -14.94 -8.56 4.15
CA ALA A 234 -14.58 -9.95 3.92
C ALA A 234 -13.11 -10.21 4.31
N GLU A 235 -12.20 -9.27 4.05
CA GLU A 235 -10.79 -9.36 4.44
C GLU A 235 -10.59 -9.40 5.97
N ILE A 236 -11.38 -8.64 6.74
CA ILE A 236 -11.32 -8.59 8.21
C ILE A 236 -12.10 -9.75 8.82
N TRP A 237 -13.40 -9.86 8.52
CA TRP A 237 -14.30 -10.71 9.31
C TRP A 237 -14.33 -12.17 8.86
N ALA A 238 -14.06 -12.47 7.58
CA ALA A 238 -14.02 -13.86 7.12
C ALA A 238 -12.99 -14.71 7.88
N PRO A 239 -11.73 -14.28 8.05
CA PRO A 239 -10.74 -15.02 8.85
C PRO A 239 -11.01 -14.95 10.37
N LEU A 240 -11.28 -13.77 10.92
CA LEU A 240 -11.38 -13.59 12.38
C LEU A 240 -12.50 -14.41 13.00
N LEU A 241 -13.68 -14.48 12.36
CA LEU A 241 -14.85 -15.16 12.93
C LEU A 241 -14.70 -16.69 13.04
N ILE A 242 -13.70 -17.26 12.38
CA ILE A 242 -13.38 -18.69 12.42
C ILE A 242 -12.00 -18.96 13.06
N GLY A 243 -11.43 -17.98 13.77
CA GLY A 243 -10.20 -18.15 14.53
C GLY A 243 -8.91 -18.12 13.71
N GLN A 244 -8.90 -17.44 12.56
CA GLN A 244 -7.69 -17.25 11.74
C GLN A 244 -7.12 -15.83 11.91
N PRO A 245 -5.79 -15.68 11.92
CA PRO A 245 -5.15 -14.38 12.05
C PRO A 245 -5.32 -13.52 10.78
N VAL A 246 -5.26 -12.20 10.96
CA VAL A 246 -5.23 -11.20 9.88
C VAL A 246 -3.98 -10.35 9.98
N GLU A 247 -3.25 -10.25 8.87
CA GLU A 247 -2.21 -9.26 8.67
C GLU A 247 -2.83 -7.94 8.20
N VAL A 248 -2.64 -6.87 8.97
CA VAL A 248 -3.09 -5.51 8.65
C VAL A 248 -2.00 -4.80 7.85
N VAL A 249 -2.31 -4.43 6.61
CA VAL A 249 -1.36 -3.83 5.68
C VAL A 249 -1.65 -2.34 5.50
N SER A 250 -0.64 -1.51 5.75
CA SER A 250 -0.78 -0.06 5.61
C SER A 250 -0.80 0.39 4.14
N LYS A 251 -1.50 1.50 3.87
CA LYS A 251 -1.64 2.09 2.53
C LYS A 251 -0.31 2.37 1.83
N PRO A 252 0.75 2.92 2.49
CA PRO A 252 2.04 3.13 1.84
C PRO A 252 2.71 1.84 1.35
N VAL A 253 2.49 0.71 2.02
CA VAL A 253 3.03 -0.57 1.58
C VAL A 253 2.33 -1.05 0.31
N ILE A 254 1.01 -0.86 0.21
CA ILE A 254 0.21 -1.28 -0.96
C ILE A 254 0.56 -0.45 -2.20
N GLN A 255 0.85 0.83 -2.02
CA GLN A 255 1.22 1.76 -3.10
C GLN A 255 2.60 1.44 -3.70
N ASP A 256 3.48 0.79 -2.94
CA ASP A 256 4.73 0.23 -3.42
C ASP A 256 4.55 -1.27 -3.67
N ALA A 257 4.20 -1.63 -4.91
CA ALA A 257 3.93 -3.02 -5.27
C ALA A 257 5.11 -3.97 -4.97
N GLN A 258 6.35 -3.45 -4.89
CA GLN A 258 7.50 -4.24 -4.46
C GLN A 258 7.43 -4.56 -2.96
N ARG A 259 7.31 -3.53 -2.11
CA ARG A 259 7.14 -3.72 -0.66
C ARG A 259 5.93 -4.59 -0.34
N PHE A 260 4.86 -4.46 -1.11
CA PHE A 260 3.68 -5.29 -0.95
C PHE A 260 3.96 -6.77 -1.23
N ILE A 261 4.59 -7.10 -2.35
CA ILE A 261 5.00 -8.48 -2.68
C ILE A 261 5.90 -9.07 -1.58
N ASP A 262 6.90 -8.32 -1.12
CA ASP A 262 7.83 -8.79 -0.10
C ASP A 262 7.13 -9.01 1.26
N LEU A 263 6.12 -8.19 1.60
CA LEU A 263 5.29 -8.38 2.79
C LEU A 263 4.45 -9.65 2.67
N LEU A 264 3.79 -9.88 1.52
CA LEU A 264 2.95 -11.07 1.32
C LEU A 264 3.76 -12.36 1.52
N ASP A 265 5.01 -12.39 1.03
CA ASP A 265 5.91 -13.54 1.21
C ASP A 265 6.37 -13.68 2.67
N ARG A 266 6.85 -12.60 3.29
CA ARG A 266 7.32 -12.61 4.68
C ARG A 266 6.23 -13.04 5.66
N CYS A 267 5.03 -12.51 5.49
CA CYS A 267 3.88 -12.79 6.36
C CYS A 267 3.14 -14.10 5.97
N LYS A 268 3.62 -14.80 4.93
CA LYS A 268 3.09 -16.07 4.42
C LYS A 268 1.59 -16.00 4.13
N ILE A 269 1.16 -14.91 3.51
CA ILE A 269 -0.25 -14.68 3.20
C ILE A 269 -0.75 -15.78 2.25
N THR A 270 -1.90 -16.35 2.57
CA THR A 270 -2.46 -17.50 1.84
C THR A 270 -3.62 -17.15 0.93
N ARG A 271 -4.29 -16.02 1.20
CA ARG A 271 -5.41 -15.50 0.40
C ARG A 271 -5.25 -14.00 0.16
N LEU A 272 -5.49 -13.57 -1.07
CA LEU A 272 -5.42 -12.18 -1.46
C LEU A 272 -6.61 -11.80 -2.33
N VAL A 273 -7.34 -10.77 -1.91
CA VAL A 273 -8.34 -10.08 -2.74
C VAL A 273 -7.65 -8.90 -3.41
N LEU A 274 -7.95 -8.61 -4.66
CA LEU A 274 -7.36 -7.50 -5.40
C LEU A 274 -8.27 -7.07 -6.56
N VAL A 275 -7.96 -5.92 -7.14
CA VAL A 275 -8.54 -5.48 -8.40
C VAL A 275 -7.64 -5.91 -9.57
N PRO A 276 -8.19 -6.24 -10.76
CA PRO A 276 -7.41 -6.59 -11.95
C PRO A 276 -6.23 -5.64 -12.25
N SER A 277 -6.38 -4.34 -12.05
CA SER A 277 -5.29 -3.37 -12.25
C SER A 277 -4.10 -3.61 -11.30
N LEU A 278 -4.36 -3.97 -10.03
CA LEU A 278 -3.33 -4.31 -9.07
C LEU A 278 -2.67 -5.65 -9.41
N LEU A 279 -3.45 -6.63 -9.90
CA LEU A 279 -2.91 -7.91 -10.41
C LEU A 279 -1.85 -7.65 -11.49
N LYS A 280 -2.22 -6.82 -12.47
CA LYS A 280 -1.36 -6.48 -13.60
C LYS A 280 -0.05 -5.86 -13.12
N ALA A 281 -0.12 -4.88 -12.22
CA ALA A 281 1.05 -4.23 -11.63
C ALA A 281 2.01 -5.25 -10.99
N MET A 282 1.46 -6.17 -10.18
CA MET A 282 2.23 -7.22 -9.52
C MET A 282 2.87 -8.18 -10.55
N LEU A 283 2.11 -8.64 -11.55
CA LEU A 283 2.63 -9.56 -12.58
C LEU A 283 3.72 -8.91 -13.43
N THR A 284 3.59 -7.63 -13.77
CA THR A 284 4.64 -6.88 -14.48
C THR A 284 5.95 -6.86 -13.71
N LEU A 285 5.91 -6.57 -12.40
CA LEU A 285 7.09 -6.55 -11.54
C LEU A 285 7.75 -7.93 -11.39
N LEU A 286 6.94 -8.97 -11.19
CA LEU A 286 7.43 -10.35 -11.09
C LEU A 286 8.12 -10.79 -12.38
N LYS A 287 7.56 -10.44 -13.55
CA LYS A 287 8.17 -10.70 -14.85
C LYS A 287 9.46 -9.92 -15.08
N SER A 288 9.54 -8.66 -14.63
CA SER A 288 10.78 -7.88 -14.77
C SER A 288 11.92 -8.44 -13.92
N ARG A 289 11.63 -8.99 -12.73
CA ARG A 289 12.61 -9.67 -11.87
C ARG A 289 13.18 -10.92 -12.55
N ALA A 290 12.30 -11.75 -13.11
CA ALA A 290 12.70 -12.98 -13.80
C ALA A 290 13.56 -12.75 -15.06
N ARG A 291 13.59 -11.52 -15.62
CA ARG A 291 14.45 -11.17 -16.76
C ARG A 291 15.84 -10.66 -16.36
N LYS A 292 16.01 -10.14 -15.12
CA LYS A 292 17.29 -9.58 -14.63
C LYS A 292 18.22 -10.67 -14.09
N THR A 293 17.67 -11.77 -13.58
CA THR A 293 18.40 -13.01 -13.32
C THR A 293 18.49 -13.77 -14.64
N ASP A 294 19.67 -14.18 -15.13
CA ASP A 294 19.85 -14.98 -16.37
C ASP A 294 19.26 -16.41 -16.29
N GLU A 295 18.29 -16.59 -15.40
CA GLU A 295 17.39 -17.73 -15.34
C GLU A 295 16.13 -17.37 -16.12
N SER A 296 15.99 -17.93 -17.33
CA SER A 296 14.69 -18.00 -18.00
C SER A 296 13.64 -18.47 -16.98
N LEU A 297 12.59 -17.66 -16.73
CA LEU A 297 11.41 -17.94 -15.88
C LEU A 297 11.56 -19.18 -14.98
N PRO A 298 11.68 -19.06 -13.64
CA PRO A 298 12.02 -20.18 -12.75
C PRO A 298 10.85 -21.18 -12.67
N TYR A 299 10.72 -22.03 -13.68
CA TYR A 299 9.64 -23.00 -13.81
C TYR A 299 10.16 -24.31 -14.38
N ALA A 300 11.13 -24.91 -13.71
CA ALA A 300 11.36 -26.35 -13.61
C ALA A 300 12.70 -26.60 -12.89
N GLY A 301 12.70 -26.84 -11.58
CA GLY A 301 13.93 -27.33 -10.94
C GLY A 301 13.99 -27.21 -9.43
N ASN A 302 14.05 -25.99 -8.88
CA ASN A 302 14.65 -25.79 -7.54
C ASN A 302 13.76 -25.10 -6.47
N GLY A 303 12.44 -25.15 -6.59
CA GLY A 303 11.54 -24.96 -5.43
C GLY A 303 11.39 -23.56 -4.82
N HIS A 304 11.99 -22.50 -5.39
CA HIS A 304 11.73 -21.11 -4.99
C HIS A 304 10.81 -20.40 -6.01
N TYR A 305 9.51 -20.39 -5.73
CA TYR A 305 8.52 -19.58 -6.44
C TYR A 305 8.13 -18.41 -5.52
N PRO A 306 8.15 -17.14 -6.00
CA PRO A 306 7.68 -16.01 -5.20
C PRO A 306 6.19 -16.17 -4.89
N LEU A 307 5.74 -15.61 -3.77
CA LEU A 307 4.36 -15.70 -3.28
C LEU A 307 3.89 -17.15 -3.06
N LYS A 308 4.80 -18.02 -2.62
CA LYS A 308 4.52 -19.46 -2.59
C LYS A 308 3.37 -19.90 -1.69
N HIS A 309 3.16 -19.12 -0.64
CA HIS A 309 2.11 -19.35 0.34
C HIS A 309 0.74 -18.94 -0.19
N LEU A 310 0.69 -18.08 -1.22
CA LEU A 310 -0.53 -17.51 -1.76
C LEU A 310 -1.24 -18.50 -2.70
N LYS A 311 -2.23 -19.21 -2.17
CA LYS A 311 -2.95 -20.29 -2.88
C LYS A 311 -4.26 -19.84 -3.48
N MET A 312 -4.90 -18.81 -2.92
CA MET A 312 -6.17 -18.29 -3.38
C MET A 312 -6.06 -16.81 -3.72
N TRP A 313 -6.27 -16.50 -4.98
CA TRP A 313 -6.36 -15.14 -5.50
C TRP A 313 -7.81 -14.83 -5.83
N VAL A 314 -8.27 -13.66 -5.47
CA VAL A 314 -9.61 -13.17 -5.80
C VAL A 314 -9.45 -11.84 -6.53
N CYS A 315 -9.99 -11.76 -7.73
CA CYS A 315 -10.15 -10.50 -8.45
C CYS A 315 -11.61 -10.05 -8.36
N SER A 316 -11.84 -8.82 -7.92
CA SER A 316 -13.17 -8.19 -7.95
C SER A 316 -13.05 -6.71 -8.30
N GLY A 317 -14.18 -6.02 -8.48
CA GLY A 317 -14.23 -4.57 -8.64
C GLY A 317 -13.97 -4.05 -10.06
N GLU A 318 -13.33 -4.80 -10.97
CA GLU A 318 -13.12 -4.43 -12.38
C GLU A 318 -13.33 -5.63 -13.33
N ILE A 319 -13.28 -5.38 -14.63
CA ILE A 319 -13.29 -6.44 -15.63
C ILE A 319 -11.92 -7.15 -15.58
N LEU A 320 -11.92 -8.40 -15.13
CA LEU A 320 -10.78 -9.29 -15.31
C LEU A 320 -10.77 -9.79 -16.75
N THR A 321 -9.69 -9.56 -17.50
CA THR A 321 -9.58 -10.03 -18.88
C THR A 321 -9.00 -11.44 -18.95
N GLY A 322 -9.33 -12.14 -20.03
CA GLY A 322 -8.73 -13.44 -20.29
C GLY A 322 -7.22 -13.35 -20.53
N GLU A 323 -6.70 -12.29 -21.18
CA GLU A 323 -5.24 -12.16 -21.35
C GLU A 323 -4.53 -12.01 -20.02
N LEU A 324 -5.08 -11.24 -19.08
CA LEU A 324 -4.51 -11.05 -17.75
C LEU A 324 -4.51 -12.37 -16.95
N LEU A 325 -5.58 -13.16 -17.05
CA LEU A 325 -5.63 -14.50 -16.45
C LEU A 325 -4.61 -15.46 -17.06
N LEU A 326 -4.43 -15.43 -18.39
CA LEU A 326 -3.40 -16.24 -19.05
C LEU A 326 -2.01 -15.82 -18.58
N GLU A 327 -1.74 -14.52 -18.48
CA GLU A 327 -0.50 -13.97 -17.94
C GLU A 327 -0.28 -14.34 -16.47
N PHE A 328 -1.34 -14.41 -15.67
CA PHE A 328 -1.26 -14.92 -14.30
C PHE A 328 -0.77 -16.36 -14.26
N TYR A 329 -1.31 -17.24 -15.11
CA TYR A 329 -0.88 -18.63 -15.17
C TYR A 329 0.49 -18.85 -15.79
N ASP A 330 0.98 -17.90 -16.60
CA ASP A 330 2.39 -17.88 -17.02
C ASP A 330 3.32 -17.63 -15.83
N CYS A 331 2.82 -16.98 -14.76
CA CYS A 331 3.55 -16.72 -13.53
C CYS A 331 3.28 -17.74 -12.40
N PHE A 332 2.17 -18.48 -12.40
CA PHE A 332 1.73 -19.36 -11.29
C PHE A 332 1.00 -20.67 -11.71
N PRO A 333 1.66 -21.63 -12.39
CA PRO A 333 1.01 -22.77 -13.03
C PRO A 333 0.65 -23.98 -12.14
N ALA A 334 1.13 -24.10 -10.88
CA ALA A 334 0.85 -25.29 -10.04
C ALA A 334 0.28 -24.96 -8.65
N GLY A 335 -0.93 -25.46 -8.37
CA GLY A 335 -1.55 -25.40 -7.03
C GLY A 335 -2.13 -24.03 -6.65
N THR A 336 -2.15 -23.06 -7.56
CA THR A 336 -2.68 -21.71 -7.35
C THR A 336 -4.04 -21.56 -8.02
N VAL A 337 -5.01 -21.04 -7.27
CA VAL A 337 -6.38 -20.80 -7.73
C VAL A 337 -6.60 -19.29 -7.83
N ILE A 338 -7.23 -18.85 -8.92
CA ILE A 338 -7.72 -17.48 -9.05
C ILE A 338 -9.22 -17.49 -9.32
N SER A 339 -9.96 -16.65 -8.62
CA SER A 339 -11.40 -16.50 -8.81
C SER A 339 -11.77 -15.08 -9.21
N ASN A 340 -12.58 -14.96 -10.26
CA ASN A 340 -13.19 -13.74 -10.72
C ASN A 340 -14.54 -13.57 -10.01
N TYR A 341 -14.67 -12.57 -9.15
CA TYR A 341 -15.87 -12.26 -8.40
C TYR A 341 -16.56 -11.04 -8.99
N TYR A 342 -17.88 -10.99 -8.86
CA TYR A 342 -18.69 -9.87 -9.31
C TYR A 342 -19.81 -9.56 -8.32
N GLY A 343 -20.03 -8.26 -8.11
CA GLY A 343 -21.22 -7.71 -7.48
C GLY A 343 -21.06 -6.20 -7.25
N SER A 344 -21.80 -5.69 -6.27
CA SER A 344 -21.78 -4.29 -5.85
C SER A 344 -21.97 -4.15 -4.33
N THR A 345 -21.74 -2.96 -3.79
CA THR A 345 -21.92 -2.67 -2.36
C THR A 345 -23.33 -2.98 -1.85
N GLU A 346 -24.35 -2.73 -2.67
CA GLU A 346 -25.76 -3.03 -2.39
C GLU A 346 -26.08 -4.53 -2.25
N LEU A 347 -25.11 -5.36 -2.63
CA LEU A 347 -25.18 -6.82 -2.63
C LEU A 347 -24.12 -7.44 -1.72
N MET A 348 -23.62 -6.68 -0.73
CA MET A 348 -22.57 -7.11 0.19
C MET A 348 -21.28 -7.56 -0.55
N GLY A 349 -20.89 -6.80 -1.58
CA GLY A 349 -19.68 -7.03 -2.35
C GLY A 349 -19.94 -7.94 -3.55
N ASP A 350 -19.78 -9.24 -3.38
CA ASP A 350 -19.84 -10.19 -4.50
C ASP A 350 -21.02 -11.15 -4.38
N VAL A 351 -21.66 -11.45 -5.50
CA VAL A 351 -22.81 -12.35 -5.62
C VAL A 351 -22.66 -13.44 -6.68
N THR A 352 -21.68 -13.30 -7.58
CA THR A 352 -21.29 -14.36 -8.51
C THR A 352 -19.78 -14.59 -8.47
N TYR A 353 -19.38 -15.78 -8.88
CA TYR A 353 -17.97 -16.15 -8.96
C TYR A 353 -17.68 -17.17 -10.06
N ALA A 354 -16.55 -17.00 -10.73
CA ALA A 354 -15.92 -17.99 -11.61
C ALA A 354 -14.53 -18.33 -11.07
N THR A 355 -14.19 -19.62 -10.98
CA THR A 355 -12.90 -20.07 -10.45
C THR A 355 -12.11 -20.78 -11.54
N PHE A 356 -10.86 -20.37 -11.70
CA PHE A 356 -9.90 -20.96 -12.61
C PHE A 356 -8.81 -21.64 -11.79
N LYS A 357 -8.39 -22.83 -12.23
CA LYS A 357 -7.31 -23.60 -11.59
C LYS A 357 -6.13 -23.83 -12.52
N SER A 358 -6.31 -23.64 -13.82
CA SER A 358 -5.23 -23.75 -14.80
C SER A 358 -5.46 -22.83 -16.01
N ARG A 359 -4.44 -22.75 -16.86
CA ARG A 359 -4.51 -22.07 -18.14
C ARG A 359 -5.57 -22.68 -19.06
N GLU A 360 -5.74 -24.00 -19.04
CA GLU A 360 -6.75 -24.72 -19.82
C GLU A 360 -8.17 -24.34 -19.40
N ASP A 361 -8.42 -24.16 -18.10
CA ASP A 361 -9.72 -23.67 -17.60
C ASP A 361 -10.05 -22.30 -18.19
N VAL A 362 -9.06 -21.41 -18.27
CA VAL A 362 -9.24 -20.06 -18.85
C VAL A 362 -9.59 -20.18 -20.34
N LEU A 363 -8.79 -20.93 -21.11
CA LEU A 363 -9.01 -21.13 -22.55
C LEU A 363 -10.37 -21.74 -22.87
N ALA A 364 -10.83 -22.70 -22.06
CA ALA A 364 -12.14 -23.34 -22.22
C ALA A 364 -13.33 -22.43 -21.88
N SER A 365 -13.09 -21.29 -21.20
CA SER A 365 -14.14 -20.40 -20.70
C SER A 365 -14.46 -19.21 -21.60
N PHE A 366 -13.66 -18.97 -22.65
CA PHE A 366 -13.83 -17.80 -23.51
C PHE A 366 -15.12 -17.82 -24.31
N ILE A 367 -15.84 -16.71 -24.27
CA ILE A 367 -16.94 -16.39 -25.18
C ILE A 367 -16.85 -14.92 -25.55
N ASP A 368 -16.86 -14.60 -26.84
CA ASP A 368 -16.79 -13.21 -27.35
C ASP A 368 -15.65 -12.39 -26.70
N ASP A 369 -14.47 -13.02 -26.61
CA ASP A 369 -13.24 -12.50 -25.97
C ASP A 369 -13.41 -12.12 -24.49
N LYS A 370 -14.38 -12.72 -23.79
CA LYS A 370 -14.66 -12.51 -22.37
C LYS A 370 -14.55 -13.81 -21.59
N ILE A 371 -14.19 -13.67 -20.33
CA ILE A 371 -14.29 -14.72 -19.31
C ILE A 371 -15.58 -14.54 -18.50
N PRO A 372 -16.11 -15.60 -17.88
CA PRO A 372 -17.31 -15.49 -17.07
C PRO A 372 -17.05 -14.71 -15.77
N ILE A 373 -18.07 -13.99 -15.32
CA ILE A 373 -18.23 -13.55 -13.92
C ILE A 373 -18.94 -14.63 -13.08
N GLY A 374 -19.39 -15.69 -13.74
CA GLY A 374 -19.57 -17.01 -13.17
C GLY A 374 -20.97 -17.31 -12.69
N LYS A 375 -21.10 -18.15 -11.66
CA LYS A 375 -22.40 -18.60 -11.16
C LYS A 375 -22.79 -17.88 -9.86
N PRO A 376 -24.09 -17.84 -9.51
CA PRO A 376 -24.54 -17.24 -8.26
C PRO A 376 -23.94 -17.94 -7.03
N MET A 377 -23.68 -17.16 -5.98
CA MET A 377 -23.37 -17.66 -4.64
C MET A 377 -24.61 -18.30 -3.99
N ASP A 378 -24.42 -18.98 -2.85
CA ASP A 378 -25.55 -19.57 -2.12
C ASP A 378 -26.56 -18.50 -1.70
N ASN A 379 -27.84 -18.87 -1.66
CA ASN A 379 -28.93 -17.98 -1.27
C ASN A 379 -29.04 -16.71 -2.12
N CYS A 380 -28.52 -16.73 -3.34
CA CYS A 380 -28.59 -15.67 -4.33
C CYS A 380 -29.21 -16.20 -5.63
N ALA A 381 -30.00 -15.37 -6.31
CA ALA A 381 -30.56 -15.64 -7.62
C ALA A 381 -30.25 -14.48 -8.56
N ILE A 382 -29.89 -14.83 -9.80
CA ILE A 382 -29.55 -13.91 -10.87
C ILE A 382 -30.64 -14.01 -11.92
N TYR A 383 -31.22 -12.86 -12.28
CA TYR A 383 -32.24 -12.74 -13.33
C TYR A 383 -31.71 -11.81 -14.42
N LEU A 384 -31.91 -12.18 -15.67
CA LEU A 384 -31.64 -11.34 -16.82
C LEU A 384 -32.98 -10.93 -17.43
N LEU A 385 -33.28 -9.64 -17.40
CA LEU A 385 -34.58 -9.09 -17.81
C LEU A 385 -34.44 -8.20 -19.05
N ASP A 386 -35.45 -8.20 -19.89
CA ASP A 386 -35.56 -7.32 -21.06
C ASP A 386 -36.08 -5.91 -20.68
N ALA A 387 -36.30 -5.05 -21.68
CA ALA A 387 -36.84 -3.71 -21.47
C ALA A 387 -38.30 -3.70 -20.96
N SER A 388 -39.05 -4.79 -21.17
CA SER A 388 -40.40 -5.02 -20.65
C SER A 388 -40.38 -5.56 -19.21
N LYS A 389 -39.18 -5.80 -18.67
CA LYS A 389 -38.90 -6.47 -17.39
C LYS A 389 -39.23 -7.96 -17.38
N GLU A 390 -39.41 -8.60 -18.53
CA GLU A 390 -39.63 -10.05 -18.61
C GLU A 390 -38.28 -10.79 -18.71
N LEU A 391 -38.25 -12.07 -18.34
CA LEU A 391 -37.03 -12.88 -18.49
C LEU A 391 -36.62 -12.98 -19.96
N VAL A 392 -35.33 -12.77 -20.24
CA VAL A 392 -34.76 -13.06 -21.56
C VAL A 392 -34.60 -14.56 -21.78
N ASP A 393 -34.59 -15.00 -23.04
CA ASP A 393 -34.32 -16.41 -23.35
C ASP A 393 -32.88 -16.81 -23.00
N ASN A 394 -32.66 -18.10 -22.77
CA ASN A 394 -31.33 -18.59 -22.41
C ASN A 394 -30.30 -18.28 -23.50
N GLY A 395 -29.21 -17.62 -23.13
CA GLY A 395 -28.20 -17.16 -24.08
C GLY A 395 -28.53 -15.84 -24.75
N GLU A 396 -29.56 -15.10 -24.34
CA GLU A 396 -29.75 -13.70 -24.73
C GLU A 396 -29.13 -12.73 -23.71
N ILE A 397 -28.88 -11.49 -24.16
CA ILE A 397 -28.38 -10.42 -23.31
C ILE A 397 -29.58 -9.76 -22.62
N GLY A 398 -29.53 -9.65 -21.30
CA GLY A 398 -30.53 -8.95 -20.50
C GLY A 398 -29.89 -8.07 -19.42
N GLU A 399 -30.67 -7.15 -18.88
CA GLU A 399 -30.27 -6.36 -17.71
C GLU A 399 -30.27 -7.26 -16.48
N LEU A 400 -29.24 -7.12 -15.65
CA LEU A 400 -28.96 -7.98 -14.53
C LEU A 400 -29.67 -7.49 -13.26
N TYR A 401 -30.45 -8.40 -12.67
CA TYR A 401 -31.12 -8.23 -11.39
C TYR A 401 -30.70 -9.35 -10.44
N VAL A 402 -30.60 -9.00 -9.16
CA VAL A 402 -30.14 -9.93 -8.12
C VAL A 402 -31.17 -9.98 -7.01
N ALA A 403 -31.56 -11.18 -6.58
CA ALA A 403 -32.43 -11.39 -5.42
C ALA A 403 -31.77 -12.36 -4.43
N GLY A 404 -32.23 -12.36 -3.18
CA GLY A 404 -31.76 -13.29 -2.16
C GLY A 404 -31.14 -12.61 -0.94
N SER A 405 -30.43 -13.41 -0.16
CA SER A 405 -29.97 -13.05 1.19
C SER A 405 -28.73 -12.16 1.25
N HIS A 406 -28.19 -11.76 0.08
CA HIS A 406 -27.06 -10.85 -0.05
C HIS A 406 -27.48 -9.39 -0.27
N LEU A 407 -28.77 -9.13 -0.44
CA LEU A 407 -29.29 -7.77 -0.59
C LEU A 407 -29.15 -7.00 0.74
N CYS A 408 -28.53 -5.83 0.66
CA CYS A 408 -28.55 -4.82 1.71
C CYS A 408 -29.96 -4.22 1.86
N SER A 409 -30.30 -3.62 3.01
CA SER A 409 -31.64 -2.99 3.23
C SER A 409 -31.86 -1.68 2.46
N GLY A 410 -30.99 -1.34 1.51
CA GLY A 410 -31.07 -0.14 0.69
C GLY A 410 -30.18 0.99 1.16
N TYR A 411 -30.57 2.22 0.83
CA TYR A 411 -29.78 3.41 1.09
C TYR A 411 -30.25 4.17 2.34
N VAL A 412 -29.35 4.95 2.94
CA VAL A 412 -29.67 5.92 4.01
C VAL A 412 -30.83 6.82 3.55
N ARG A 413 -31.77 7.08 4.47
CA ARG A 413 -33.01 7.83 4.23
C ARG A 413 -33.91 7.23 3.13
N ASN A 414 -33.79 5.95 2.82
CA ASN A 414 -34.61 5.23 1.84
C ASN A 414 -34.64 5.93 0.47
N ARG A 415 -33.51 6.50 0.06
CA ARG A 415 -33.34 7.05 -1.30
C ARG A 415 -33.31 5.90 -2.31
N GLU A 416 -33.77 6.15 -3.54
CA GLU A 416 -33.67 5.23 -4.68
C GLU A 416 -34.16 3.79 -4.44
N MET A 417 -35.22 3.63 -3.64
CA MET A 417 -35.79 2.31 -3.33
C MET A 417 -36.43 1.64 -4.56
N GLU A 418 -36.69 2.37 -5.65
CA GLU A 418 -37.09 1.76 -6.92
C GLU A 418 -36.04 0.81 -7.51
N ARG A 419 -34.76 0.93 -7.09
CA ARG A 419 -33.72 -0.05 -7.44
C ARG A 419 -33.90 -1.38 -6.69
N PHE A 420 -34.56 -1.37 -5.53
CA PHE A 420 -34.92 -2.54 -4.73
C PHE A 420 -36.41 -2.83 -4.91
N SER A 421 -36.74 -3.37 -6.08
CA SER A 421 -38.12 -3.56 -6.51
C SER A 421 -38.65 -4.95 -6.14
N LYS A 422 -39.97 -5.08 -6.05
CA LYS A 422 -40.60 -6.39 -5.91
C LYS A 422 -40.18 -7.29 -7.07
N ASN A 423 -39.71 -8.49 -6.75
CA ASN A 423 -39.43 -9.53 -7.72
C ASN A 423 -40.77 -10.10 -8.23
N HIS A 424 -41.08 -9.83 -9.50
CA HIS A 424 -42.30 -10.32 -10.15
C HIS A 424 -42.10 -11.73 -10.75
N VAL A 425 -40.86 -12.20 -10.85
CA VAL A 425 -40.50 -13.53 -11.38
C VAL A 425 -40.57 -14.59 -10.28
N ASP A 426 -40.10 -14.28 -9.08
CA ASP A 426 -40.12 -15.18 -7.91
C ASP A 426 -40.63 -14.43 -6.67
N ASN A 427 -41.74 -14.89 -6.11
CA ASN A 427 -42.38 -14.32 -4.92
C ASN A 427 -42.09 -15.13 -3.65
N THR A 428 -41.15 -16.07 -3.69
CA THR A 428 -40.73 -16.83 -2.52
C THR A 428 -40.14 -15.87 -1.47
N PRO A 429 -40.55 -15.94 -0.19
CA PRO A 429 -39.99 -15.09 0.86
C PRO A 429 -38.46 -15.15 0.89
N GLY A 430 -37.81 -13.98 0.86
CA GLY A 430 -36.36 -13.84 0.78
C GLY A 430 -35.81 -13.69 -0.64
N TYR A 431 -36.63 -13.95 -1.66
CA TYR A 431 -36.36 -13.70 -3.08
C TYR A 431 -37.38 -12.74 -3.71
N ASP A 432 -38.40 -12.32 -2.95
CA ASP A 432 -39.52 -11.47 -3.35
C ASP A 432 -39.13 -9.99 -3.57
N VAL A 433 -37.87 -9.64 -3.31
CA VAL A 433 -37.23 -8.36 -3.64
C VAL A 433 -35.99 -8.63 -4.49
N MET A 434 -35.83 -7.84 -5.55
CA MET A 434 -34.65 -7.87 -6.41
C MET A 434 -34.04 -6.47 -6.57
N PHE A 435 -32.72 -6.43 -6.57
CA PHE A 435 -31.91 -5.25 -6.82
C PHE A 435 -31.54 -5.16 -8.31
N ARG A 436 -31.80 -4.01 -8.91
CA ARG A 436 -31.41 -3.65 -10.27
C ARG A 436 -29.96 -3.14 -10.29
N THR A 437 -29.02 -3.92 -10.84
CA THR A 437 -27.59 -3.55 -10.82
C THR A 437 -27.24 -2.43 -11.80
N GLY A 438 -28.02 -2.33 -12.89
CA GLY A 438 -27.72 -1.48 -14.04
C GLY A 438 -26.65 -2.07 -14.96
N ASP A 439 -26.26 -3.33 -14.77
CA ASP A 439 -25.32 -4.06 -15.63
C ASP A 439 -26.10 -4.95 -16.62
N TYR A 440 -25.50 -5.24 -17.77
CA TYR A 440 -25.99 -6.24 -18.72
C TYR A 440 -25.16 -7.50 -18.64
N GLY A 441 -25.83 -8.64 -18.81
CA GLY A 441 -25.17 -9.93 -18.83
C GLY A 441 -25.85 -10.92 -19.75
N ARG A 442 -25.17 -12.05 -19.92
CA ARG A 442 -25.63 -13.19 -20.74
C ARG A 442 -25.28 -14.47 -20.01
N ILE A 443 -26.24 -15.38 -19.86
CA ILE A 443 -25.99 -16.70 -19.27
C ILE A 443 -25.75 -17.71 -20.38
N ILE A 444 -24.61 -18.40 -20.34
CA ILE A 444 -24.25 -19.48 -21.27
C ILE A 444 -23.72 -20.64 -20.45
N ASN A 445 -24.27 -21.84 -20.66
CA ASN A 445 -23.89 -23.05 -19.92
C ASN A 445 -23.90 -22.86 -18.39
N GLY A 446 -24.85 -22.07 -17.88
CA GLY A 446 -24.98 -21.77 -16.46
C GLY A 446 -23.92 -20.81 -15.88
N GLN A 447 -23.07 -20.22 -16.72
CA GLN A 447 -22.14 -19.16 -16.34
C GLN A 447 -22.63 -17.81 -16.86
N LEU A 448 -22.56 -16.79 -16.01
CA LEU A 448 -22.86 -15.41 -16.37
C LEU A 448 -21.62 -14.74 -16.96
N TYR A 449 -21.81 -14.05 -18.08
CA TYR A 449 -20.82 -13.19 -18.73
C TYR A 449 -21.30 -11.75 -18.66
N TYR A 450 -20.38 -10.82 -18.38
CA TYR A 450 -20.67 -9.40 -18.27
C TYR A 450 -20.59 -8.70 -19.64
N PHE A 451 -21.60 -7.89 -19.97
CA PHE A 451 -21.78 -7.24 -21.28
C PHE A 451 -21.87 -5.71 -21.20
N GLY A 452 -21.54 -5.10 -20.06
CA GLY A 452 -21.47 -3.64 -19.90
C GLY A 452 -22.53 -3.07 -18.97
N ARG A 453 -22.70 -1.74 -18.98
CA ARG A 453 -23.68 -1.02 -18.14
C ARG A 453 -24.74 -0.32 -18.98
N ALA A 454 -25.93 -0.19 -18.39
CA ALA A 454 -27.05 0.58 -18.93
C ALA A 454 -26.91 2.10 -18.71
N ASP A 455 -26.21 2.49 -17.65
CA ASP A 455 -26.08 3.87 -17.19
C ASP A 455 -24.69 4.45 -17.45
N SER A 456 -24.47 5.70 -16.99
CA SER A 456 -23.20 6.40 -17.08
C SER A 456 -22.16 5.92 -16.06
N GLN A 457 -22.39 4.85 -15.31
CA GLN A 457 -21.43 4.39 -14.33
C GLN A 457 -20.30 3.60 -14.99
N VAL A 458 -19.11 3.80 -14.46
CA VAL A 458 -17.89 3.14 -14.91
C VAL A 458 -17.08 2.67 -13.71
N LYS A 459 -16.26 1.64 -13.91
CA LYS A 459 -15.33 1.14 -12.90
C LYS A 459 -13.93 1.59 -13.30
N ILE A 460 -13.35 2.54 -12.56
CA ILE A 460 -12.02 3.11 -12.81
C ILE A 460 -11.11 2.72 -11.66
N ARG A 461 -10.08 1.92 -11.92
CA ARG A 461 -9.11 1.47 -10.89
C ARG A 461 -9.79 0.82 -9.68
N GLY A 462 -10.85 0.05 -9.92
CA GLY A 462 -11.67 -0.60 -8.90
C GLY A 462 -12.70 0.28 -8.21
N HIS A 463 -12.70 1.59 -8.47
CA HIS A 463 -13.67 2.51 -7.92
C HIS A 463 -14.91 2.59 -8.82
N ARG A 464 -16.09 2.42 -8.23
CA ARG A 464 -17.35 2.75 -8.91
C ARG A 464 -17.43 4.27 -9.01
N VAL A 465 -17.50 4.79 -10.23
CA VAL A 465 -17.59 6.22 -10.52
C VAL A 465 -18.80 6.46 -11.39
N ASP A 466 -19.63 7.43 -11.02
CA ASP A 466 -20.69 7.91 -11.90
C ASP A 466 -20.23 9.15 -12.67
N LEU A 467 -20.24 9.08 -14.01
CA LEU A 467 -19.87 10.23 -14.82
C LEU A 467 -20.83 11.41 -14.63
N SER A 468 -22.07 11.16 -14.20
CA SER A 468 -23.03 12.21 -13.86
C SER A 468 -22.65 12.98 -12.58
N GLU A 469 -21.97 12.33 -11.62
CA GLU A 469 -21.40 13.00 -10.42
C GLU A 469 -20.34 14.01 -10.80
N ILE A 470 -19.50 13.62 -11.74
CA ILE A 470 -18.44 14.49 -12.26
C ILE A 470 -19.04 15.61 -13.09
N ASN A 471 -20.04 15.31 -13.93
CA ASN A 471 -20.73 16.32 -14.74
C ASN A 471 -21.39 17.39 -13.86
N ALA A 472 -22.13 16.96 -12.83
CA ALA A 472 -22.79 17.87 -11.89
C ALA A 472 -21.79 18.71 -11.07
N ALA A 473 -20.68 18.10 -10.63
CA ALA A 473 -19.62 18.83 -9.93
C ALA A 473 -18.99 19.92 -10.81
N ILE A 474 -18.74 19.61 -12.09
CA ILE A 474 -18.19 20.58 -13.05
C ILE A 474 -19.20 21.68 -13.37
N GLU A 475 -20.48 21.35 -13.57
CA GLU A 475 -21.54 22.34 -13.82
C GLU A 475 -21.81 23.24 -12.60
N TRP A 476 -21.59 22.75 -11.38
CA TRP A 476 -21.64 23.59 -10.18
C TRP A 476 -20.59 24.72 -10.23
N ASN A 477 -19.47 24.49 -10.91
CA ASN A 477 -18.49 25.53 -11.15
C ASN A 477 -19.02 26.52 -12.20
N LYS A 478 -19.50 27.69 -11.74
CA LYS A 478 -20.02 28.80 -12.59
C LYS A 478 -19.06 29.34 -13.66
N LEU A 479 -17.86 28.78 -13.75
CA LEU A 479 -16.87 29.03 -14.81
C LEU A 479 -17.12 28.17 -16.06
N VAL A 480 -17.97 27.14 -15.99
CA VAL A 480 -18.32 26.25 -17.10
C VAL A 480 -19.79 26.44 -17.47
N SER A 481 -20.06 26.70 -18.76
CA SER A 481 -21.42 26.89 -19.28
C SER A 481 -22.08 25.59 -19.73
N THR A 482 -21.29 24.58 -20.10
CA THR A 482 -21.75 23.28 -20.55
C THR A 482 -20.68 22.24 -20.27
N CYS A 483 -21.07 21.08 -19.75
CA CYS A 483 -20.17 19.94 -19.55
C CYS A 483 -20.82 18.66 -20.11
N VAL A 484 -20.00 17.78 -20.70
CA VAL A 484 -20.36 16.40 -20.98
C VAL A 484 -19.21 15.50 -20.56
N VAL A 485 -19.45 14.64 -19.58
CA VAL A 485 -18.45 13.67 -19.12
C VAL A 485 -18.69 12.31 -19.77
N LEU A 486 -17.66 11.77 -20.41
CA LEU A 486 -17.65 10.48 -21.08
C LEU A 486 -16.50 9.63 -20.54
N SER A 487 -16.53 8.34 -20.85
CA SER A 487 -15.43 7.44 -20.55
C SER A 487 -14.80 6.96 -21.85
N TYR A 488 -13.46 7.07 -21.91
CA TYR A 488 -12.66 6.71 -23.07
C TYR A 488 -11.89 5.43 -22.88
N LYS A 489 -11.90 4.60 -23.93
CA LYS A 489 -11.19 3.34 -24.02
C LYS A 489 -10.73 3.16 -25.47
N ALA A 490 -9.45 3.39 -25.75
CA ALA A 490 -8.87 3.09 -27.05
C ALA A 490 -7.60 2.25 -26.90
N GLY A 491 -7.60 1.07 -27.53
CA GLY A 491 -6.41 0.24 -27.74
C GLY A 491 -5.72 -0.36 -26.50
N GLU A 492 -6.02 0.13 -25.30
CA GLU A 492 -5.42 -0.25 -24.01
C GLU A 492 -6.50 -0.80 -23.05
N PRO A 493 -6.12 -1.59 -22.03
CA PRO A 493 -7.05 -2.14 -21.05
C PRO A 493 -7.59 -1.11 -20.04
N GLU A 494 -6.94 0.05 -19.85
CA GLU A 494 -7.38 1.05 -18.88
C GLU A 494 -8.43 2.02 -19.43
N GLN A 495 -9.47 2.24 -18.62
CA GLN A 495 -10.60 3.11 -18.90
C GLN A 495 -10.33 4.50 -18.32
N GLU A 496 -10.45 5.57 -19.11
CA GLU A 496 -10.25 6.96 -18.68
C GLU A 496 -11.58 7.72 -18.57
N ILE A 497 -11.59 8.80 -17.78
CA ILE A 497 -12.72 9.75 -17.67
C ILE A 497 -12.33 11.04 -18.38
N VAL A 498 -13.16 11.50 -19.32
CA VAL A 498 -12.95 12.69 -20.13
C VAL A 498 -14.15 13.63 -19.99
N ALA A 499 -13.91 14.89 -19.62
CA ALA A 499 -14.92 15.94 -19.49
C ALA A 499 -14.77 16.98 -20.61
N PHE A 500 -15.73 17.02 -21.52
CA PHE A 500 -15.80 18.05 -22.55
C PHE A 500 -16.52 19.27 -21.99
N ILE A 501 -15.87 20.43 -22.03
CA ILE A 501 -16.36 21.65 -21.37
C ILE A 501 -16.37 22.86 -22.30
N ILE A 502 -17.36 23.74 -22.08
CA ILE A 502 -17.42 25.08 -22.68
C ILE A 502 -17.28 26.12 -21.57
N PRO A 503 -16.13 26.78 -21.42
CA PRO A 503 -15.96 27.83 -20.42
C PRO A 503 -16.91 29.02 -20.64
N VAL A 504 -17.37 29.67 -19.56
CA VAL A 504 -18.22 30.87 -19.63
C VAL A 504 -17.46 32.07 -20.18
N GLN A 505 -16.17 32.19 -19.84
CA GLN A 505 -15.26 33.23 -20.31
C GLN A 505 -14.08 32.59 -21.02
N LYS A 506 -13.61 33.20 -22.11
CA LYS A 506 -12.49 32.66 -22.91
C LYS A 506 -11.18 32.58 -22.13
N GLU A 507 -11.03 33.39 -21.10
CA GLU A 507 -9.85 33.47 -20.24
C GLU A 507 -9.85 32.39 -19.13
N THR A 508 -10.97 31.68 -18.94
CA THR A 508 -11.05 30.59 -17.96
C THR A 508 -10.24 29.39 -18.46
N THR A 509 -9.17 29.05 -17.74
CA THR A 509 -8.33 27.90 -18.08
C THR A 509 -8.79 26.61 -17.39
N VAL A 510 -8.35 25.47 -17.93
CA VAL A 510 -8.65 24.14 -17.38
C VAL A 510 -8.10 23.99 -15.96
N GLU A 511 -6.94 24.59 -15.66
CA GLU A 511 -6.29 24.51 -14.36
C GLU A 511 -7.14 25.18 -13.26
N ILE A 512 -7.76 26.31 -13.57
CA ILE A 512 -8.68 27.00 -12.64
C ILE A 512 -9.90 26.14 -12.34
N ILE A 513 -10.44 25.45 -13.37
CA ILE A 513 -11.57 24.55 -13.21
C ILE A 513 -11.16 23.34 -12.35
N LYS A 514 -10.02 22.71 -12.67
CA LYS A 514 -9.47 21.58 -11.93
C LYS A 514 -9.23 21.89 -10.45
N GLU A 515 -8.66 23.05 -10.15
CA GLU A 515 -8.37 23.44 -8.77
C GLU A 515 -9.65 23.49 -7.94
N ARG A 516 -10.72 24.09 -8.47
CA ARG A 516 -12.04 24.12 -7.81
C ARG A 516 -12.70 22.74 -7.71
N MET A 517 -12.37 21.81 -8.59
CA MET A 517 -12.91 20.44 -8.53
C MET A 517 -12.27 19.61 -7.43
N LYS A 518 -11.07 19.94 -6.95
CA LYS A 518 -10.42 19.24 -5.83
C LYS A 518 -11.26 19.28 -4.54
N ASP A 519 -12.07 20.33 -4.38
CA ASP A 519 -12.97 20.50 -3.23
C ASP A 519 -14.20 19.57 -3.30
N LYS A 520 -14.60 19.13 -4.50
CA LYS A 520 -15.84 18.38 -4.74
C LYS A 520 -15.61 16.91 -5.10
N LEU A 521 -14.56 16.62 -5.85
CA LEU A 521 -14.30 15.30 -6.44
C LEU A 521 -13.12 14.62 -5.75
N LEU A 522 -13.23 13.30 -5.58
CA LEU A 522 -12.09 12.48 -5.16
C LEU A 522 -11.06 12.40 -6.29
N SER A 523 -9.79 12.16 -5.93
CA SER A 523 -8.69 12.13 -6.90
C SER A 523 -8.91 11.14 -8.04
N TYR A 524 -9.50 9.97 -7.78
CA TYR A 524 -9.84 8.97 -8.80
C TYR A 524 -11.05 9.33 -9.68
N MET A 525 -11.82 10.37 -9.32
CA MET A 525 -12.95 10.89 -10.09
C MET A 525 -12.58 12.08 -10.97
N MET A 526 -11.36 12.60 -10.86
CA MET A 526 -10.94 13.78 -11.62
C MET A 526 -10.79 13.43 -13.12
N PRO A 527 -11.51 14.10 -14.05
CA PRO A 527 -11.43 13.81 -15.47
C PRO A 527 -10.25 14.52 -16.15
N LYS A 528 -9.89 14.06 -17.35
CA LYS A 528 -9.19 14.89 -18.33
C LYS A 528 -10.16 15.88 -18.95
N PHE A 529 -9.84 17.17 -18.93
CA PHE A 529 -10.71 18.20 -19.46
C PHE A 529 -10.36 18.53 -20.90
N VAL A 530 -11.37 18.59 -21.77
CA VAL A 530 -11.25 18.96 -23.18
C VAL A 530 -12.13 20.18 -23.42
N VAL A 531 -11.52 21.31 -23.76
CA VAL A 531 -12.28 22.52 -24.13
C VAL A 531 -12.80 22.36 -25.55
N ILE A 532 -14.11 22.56 -25.73
CA ILE A 532 -14.79 22.58 -27.03
C ILE A 532 -15.44 23.95 -27.23
N ASP A 533 -15.50 24.41 -28.49
CA ASP A 533 -16.12 25.70 -28.81
C ASP A 533 -17.65 25.62 -28.75
N GLU A 534 -18.20 24.49 -29.15
CA GLU A 534 -19.63 24.20 -29.14
C GLU A 534 -19.89 22.71 -28.91
N LEU A 535 -21.06 22.38 -28.36
CA LEU A 535 -21.45 21.00 -28.12
C LEU A 535 -21.97 20.38 -29.42
N PRO A 536 -21.30 19.34 -29.98
CA PRO A 536 -21.78 18.70 -31.19
C PRO A 536 -23.08 17.97 -30.89
N LEU A 537 -24.10 18.21 -31.72
CA LEU A 537 -25.42 17.61 -31.61
C LEU A 537 -25.72 16.76 -32.84
N LEU A 538 -26.40 15.63 -32.63
CA LEU A 538 -27.02 14.82 -33.67
C LEU A 538 -28.21 15.57 -34.28
N VAL A 539 -28.69 15.12 -35.45
CA VAL A 539 -29.85 15.69 -36.16
C VAL A 539 -31.12 15.77 -35.29
N ASN A 540 -31.22 14.96 -34.24
CA ASN A 540 -32.32 14.96 -33.28
C ASN A 540 -32.11 15.87 -32.05
N GLY A 541 -31.04 16.68 -32.04
CA GLY A 541 -30.72 17.62 -30.96
C GLY A 541 -30.07 16.99 -29.72
N LYS A 542 -29.79 15.68 -29.72
CA LYS A 542 -29.02 15.02 -28.64
C LYS A 542 -27.52 15.22 -28.84
N VAL A 543 -26.76 15.21 -27.75
CA VAL A 543 -25.29 15.26 -27.79
C VAL A 543 -24.73 14.12 -28.64
N ASP A 544 -23.90 14.48 -29.62
CA ASP A 544 -23.16 13.53 -30.44
C ASP A 544 -21.92 13.05 -29.69
N ARG A 545 -22.13 12.06 -28.81
CA ARG A 545 -21.07 11.45 -28.00
C ARG A 545 -20.01 10.78 -28.85
N GLN A 546 -20.37 10.21 -30.00
CA GLN A 546 -19.39 9.59 -30.89
C GLN A 546 -18.47 10.64 -31.49
N ASN A 547 -19.02 11.78 -31.92
CA ASN A 547 -18.22 12.91 -32.39
C ASN A 547 -17.34 13.49 -31.29
N LEU A 548 -17.84 13.66 -30.05
CA LEU A 548 -16.99 14.06 -28.91
C LEU A 548 -15.83 13.09 -28.68
N MET A 549 -16.11 11.78 -28.69
CA MET A 549 -15.08 10.76 -28.53
C MET A 549 -14.11 10.73 -29.71
N GLN A 550 -14.60 11.01 -30.92
CA GLN A 550 -13.75 11.17 -32.10
C GLN A 550 -12.93 12.45 -32.03
N ILE A 551 -13.44 13.56 -31.51
CA ILE A 551 -12.68 14.79 -31.25
C ILE A 551 -11.54 14.48 -30.28
N TYR A 552 -11.81 13.74 -29.20
CA TYR A 552 -10.76 13.34 -28.27
C TYR A 552 -9.80 12.30 -28.88
N ALA A 553 -10.30 11.31 -29.62
CA ALA A 553 -9.48 10.36 -30.34
C ALA A 553 -8.63 11.03 -31.43
N ASP A 554 -9.14 12.05 -32.10
CA ASP A 554 -8.46 12.86 -33.12
C ASP A 554 -7.51 13.86 -32.47
N GLN A 555 -7.79 14.35 -31.27
CA GLN A 555 -6.80 15.07 -30.48
C GLN A 555 -5.65 14.13 -30.14
N LEU A 556 -5.94 12.93 -29.65
CA LEU A 556 -4.95 11.87 -29.42
C LEU A 556 -4.26 11.43 -30.73
N HIS A 557 -4.94 11.41 -31.89
CA HIS A 557 -4.35 11.02 -33.18
C HIS A 557 -3.64 12.15 -33.92
N LYS A 558 -4.06 13.41 -33.82
CA LYS A 558 -3.29 14.58 -34.29
C LYS A 558 -2.08 14.79 -33.42
N GLN A 559 -2.22 14.41 -32.16
CA GLN A 559 -1.09 14.16 -31.30
C GLN A 559 -0.25 12.98 -31.91
N ASN A 560 -0.77 11.75 -32.01
CA ASN A 560 0.01 10.56 -32.41
C ASN A 560 0.52 10.57 -33.87
N GLY A 561 -0.10 11.35 -34.77
CA GLY A 561 0.03 11.30 -36.22
C GLY A 561 1.07 12.25 -36.82
N ALA A 562 1.75 13.01 -35.97
CA ALA A 562 3.02 13.63 -36.33
C ALA A 562 4.15 12.63 -36.01
N THR A 563 4.34 11.68 -36.91
CA THR A 563 5.60 10.94 -36.99
C THR A 563 6.73 11.94 -37.24
N ASN A 564 7.69 11.98 -36.31
CA ASN A 564 8.83 12.91 -36.19
C ASN A 564 8.52 14.31 -35.67
N TYR A 565 8.18 14.43 -34.38
CA TYR A 565 8.63 15.60 -33.61
C TYR A 565 10.14 15.44 -33.33
N PRO A 566 10.95 16.50 -33.45
CA PRO A 566 12.36 16.42 -33.12
C PRO A 566 12.51 16.15 -31.61
N THR A 567 12.80 14.90 -31.26
CA THR A 567 13.27 14.50 -29.93
C THR A 567 14.72 14.94 -29.80
N ILE A 568 14.94 16.21 -29.50
CA ILE A 568 16.27 16.69 -29.07
C ILE A 568 16.13 17.31 -27.69
N TRP A 569 15.89 16.46 -26.70
CA TRP A 569 16.19 16.80 -25.31
C TRP A 569 17.71 16.78 -25.05
N ASP A 570 18.52 16.41 -26.05
CA ASP A 570 19.99 16.31 -25.99
C ASP A 570 20.73 17.65 -26.16
N GLY A 571 20.01 18.78 -26.18
CA GLY A 571 20.60 20.11 -26.16
C GLY A 571 21.20 20.49 -24.80
N ASN A 572 22.16 21.42 -24.80
CA ASN A 572 22.78 21.98 -23.59
C ASN A 572 21.80 22.82 -22.72
N GLU A 573 20.56 23.00 -23.17
CA GLU A 573 19.51 23.76 -22.49
C GLU A 573 18.74 22.95 -21.43
N PHE A 574 18.85 21.62 -21.43
CA PHE A 574 18.22 20.73 -20.44
C PHE A 574 19.26 20.12 -19.48
N SER A 575 18.93 20.04 -18.20
CA SER A 575 19.72 19.36 -17.17
C SER A 575 19.71 17.83 -17.36
N ARG A 576 20.54 17.11 -16.59
CA ARG A 576 20.57 15.62 -16.64
C ARG A 576 19.25 15.02 -16.15
N GLU A 577 18.69 15.60 -15.09
CA GLU A 577 17.44 15.26 -14.43
C GLU A 577 16.26 15.52 -15.37
N GLU A 578 16.22 16.71 -15.99
CA GLU A 578 15.20 17.10 -16.96
C GLU A 578 15.18 16.14 -18.17
N ARG A 579 16.38 15.81 -18.71
CA ARG A 579 16.50 14.84 -19.79
C ARG A 579 16.01 13.45 -19.40
N ALA A 580 16.38 12.98 -18.21
CA ALA A 580 15.98 11.66 -17.72
C ALA A 580 14.46 11.59 -17.51
N LEU A 581 13.86 12.61 -16.91
CA LEU A 581 12.42 12.72 -16.71
C LEU A 581 11.66 12.72 -18.03
N LEU A 582 12.02 13.64 -18.94
CA LEU A 582 11.33 13.80 -20.22
C LEU A 582 11.44 12.54 -21.08
N LYS A 583 12.64 11.93 -21.17
CA LYS A 583 12.83 10.68 -21.91
C LYS A 583 12.09 9.51 -21.27
N THR A 584 12.11 9.41 -19.94
CA THR A 584 11.49 8.28 -19.23
C THR A 584 9.98 8.34 -19.29
N VAL A 585 9.41 9.52 -19.00
CA VAL A 585 7.97 9.80 -19.17
C VAL A 585 7.57 9.48 -20.61
N HIS A 586 8.23 10.10 -21.59
CA HIS A 586 7.90 9.86 -23.01
C HIS A 586 7.99 8.37 -23.41
N SER A 587 8.95 7.63 -22.88
CA SER A 587 9.10 6.20 -23.16
C SER A 587 8.02 5.30 -22.55
N ILE A 588 7.30 5.76 -21.52
CA ILE A 588 6.31 4.98 -20.77
C ILE A 588 4.88 5.34 -21.16
N ILE A 589 4.57 6.63 -21.28
CA ILE A 589 3.25 7.07 -21.76
C ILE A 589 3.15 7.03 -23.30
N GLY A 590 4.27 6.84 -23.99
CA GLY A 590 4.35 6.75 -25.45
C GLY A 590 3.88 8.03 -26.15
N THR A 591 3.47 7.87 -27.40
CA THR A 591 2.97 8.95 -28.28
C THR A 591 1.60 9.51 -27.87
N SER A 592 1.00 9.03 -26.78
CA SER A 592 -0.35 9.39 -26.31
C SER A 592 -0.59 10.89 -26.10
N SER A 593 0.46 11.67 -25.85
CA SER A 593 0.45 13.14 -25.74
C SER A 593 0.64 13.85 -27.08
N GLY A 594 1.23 13.11 -28.02
CA GLY A 594 1.59 13.39 -29.39
C GLY A 594 1.94 14.83 -29.76
N ARG A 595 2.71 15.37 -28.85
CA ARG A 595 3.78 16.32 -29.06
C ARG A 595 4.95 15.80 -28.23
N ALA A 596 6.14 16.37 -28.43
CA ALA A 596 7.24 16.07 -27.50
C ALA A 596 6.83 16.50 -26.08
N VAL A 597 7.07 15.63 -25.11
CA VAL A 597 6.86 15.92 -23.67
C VAL A 597 7.72 17.13 -23.30
N GLN A 598 7.12 18.09 -22.60
CA GLN A 598 7.74 19.32 -22.12
C GLN A 598 7.72 19.36 -20.59
N LEU A 599 8.65 20.09 -19.98
CA LEU A 599 8.66 20.27 -18.53
C LEU A 599 7.40 20.99 -18.01
N SER A 600 6.76 21.84 -18.81
CA SER A 600 5.51 22.49 -18.42
C SER A 600 4.28 21.57 -18.42
N ASP A 601 4.42 20.30 -18.81
CA ASP A 601 3.30 19.39 -18.94
C ASP A 601 2.86 18.84 -17.59
N ASN A 602 1.56 18.72 -17.34
CA ASN A 602 1.05 17.89 -16.27
C ASN A 602 1.07 16.42 -16.70
N PHE A 603 1.71 15.53 -15.92
CA PHE A 603 1.86 14.11 -16.24
C PHE A 603 0.53 13.41 -16.57
N PHE A 604 -0.55 13.72 -15.85
CA PHE A 604 -1.86 13.09 -16.07
C PHE A 604 -2.59 13.67 -17.29
N GLU A 605 -2.39 14.95 -17.59
CA GLU A 605 -2.98 15.57 -18.79
C GLU A 605 -2.41 14.99 -20.08
N ILE A 606 -1.13 14.62 -20.07
CA ILE A 606 -0.44 14.08 -21.24
C ILE A 606 -0.57 12.55 -21.40
N GLY A 607 -1.46 11.88 -20.65
CA GLY A 607 -1.69 10.44 -20.77
C GLY A 607 -1.13 9.57 -19.65
N GLY A 608 -0.56 10.16 -18.60
CA GLY A 608 -0.12 9.45 -17.41
C GLY A 608 -1.26 9.00 -16.51
N ASN A 609 -1.08 7.86 -15.84
CA ASN A 609 -1.97 7.32 -14.80
C ASN A 609 -1.12 6.86 -13.60
N SER A 610 -1.74 6.46 -12.49
CA SER A 610 -0.99 6.04 -11.28
C SER A 610 -0.12 4.80 -11.50
N LEU A 611 -0.49 3.90 -12.42
CA LEU A 611 0.31 2.72 -12.75
C LEU A 611 1.56 3.10 -13.58
N ASN A 612 1.39 4.00 -14.54
CA ASN A 612 2.45 4.58 -15.35
C ASN A 612 3.36 5.47 -14.51
N ALA A 613 2.83 6.16 -13.49
CA ALA A 613 3.64 6.90 -12.53
C ALA A 613 4.61 5.97 -11.78
N VAL A 614 4.11 4.82 -11.29
CA VAL A 614 4.97 3.81 -10.66
C VAL A 614 6.02 3.29 -11.64
N ASN A 615 5.66 3.04 -12.89
CA ASN A 615 6.61 2.63 -13.93
C ASN A 615 7.67 3.71 -14.22
N VAL A 616 7.26 4.99 -14.26
CA VAL A 616 8.16 6.14 -14.48
C VAL A 616 9.13 6.27 -13.32
N ILE A 617 8.63 6.25 -12.09
CA ILE A 617 9.45 6.31 -10.88
C ILE A 617 10.41 5.13 -10.82
N THR A 618 9.95 3.91 -11.13
CA THR A 618 10.79 2.71 -11.15
C THR A 618 11.90 2.79 -12.21
N LYS A 619 11.58 3.33 -13.40
CA LYS A 619 12.55 3.46 -14.50
C LYS A 619 13.50 4.64 -14.31
N LEU A 620 13.08 5.69 -13.61
CA LEU A 620 13.93 6.78 -13.13
C LEU A 620 14.85 6.30 -12.01
N LYS A 621 14.34 5.42 -11.14
CA LYS A 621 15.12 4.70 -10.12
C LYS A 621 16.21 3.84 -10.72
N ASP A 622 15.90 3.07 -11.77
CA ASP A 622 16.89 2.31 -12.55
C ASP A 622 17.93 3.23 -13.25
N GLN A 623 17.64 4.53 -13.40
CA GLN A 623 18.56 5.55 -13.95
C GLN A 623 19.28 6.37 -12.87
N GLY A 624 19.09 6.04 -11.59
CA GLY A 624 19.74 6.70 -10.45
C GLY A 624 19.03 7.93 -9.90
N PHE A 625 17.76 8.16 -10.25
CA PHE A 625 16.93 9.24 -9.71
C PHE A 625 15.85 8.69 -8.77
N HIS A 626 15.57 9.38 -7.67
CA HIS A 626 14.49 9.01 -6.76
C HIS A 626 13.46 10.14 -6.72
N ILE A 627 12.19 9.77 -6.78
CA ILE A 627 11.04 10.65 -6.55
C ILE A 627 10.06 9.84 -5.72
N ASP A 628 9.50 10.42 -4.65
CA ASP A 628 8.41 9.77 -3.91
C ASP A 628 7.13 9.68 -4.78
N LEU A 629 6.36 8.61 -4.64
CA LEU A 629 5.12 8.47 -5.42
C LEU A 629 4.11 9.57 -5.07
N THR A 630 4.06 10.03 -3.82
CA THR A 630 3.17 11.11 -3.38
C THR A 630 3.57 12.44 -4.00
N GLU A 631 4.87 12.74 -4.04
CA GLU A 631 5.43 13.92 -4.72
C GLU A 631 5.14 13.87 -6.23
N PHE A 632 5.36 12.69 -6.85
CA PHE A 632 5.08 12.47 -8.26
C PHE A 632 3.60 12.69 -8.62
N LEU A 633 2.68 12.13 -7.82
CA LEU A 633 1.24 12.27 -8.05
C LEU A 633 0.71 13.67 -7.67
N GLY A 634 1.40 14.38 -6.79
CA GLY A 634 1.03 15.73 -6.31
C GLY A 634 1.51 16.87 -7.21
N ALA A 635 2.49 16.63 -8.09
CA ALA A 635 3.04 17.65 -8.97
C ALA A 635 2.03 18.15 -10.02
N SER A 636 1.98 19.47 -10.17
CA SER A 636 1.09 20.13 -11.14
C SER A 636 1.71 20.12 -12.54
N GLN A 637 3.05 20.14 -12.67
CA GLN A 637 3.80 20.05 -13.92
C GLN A 637 5.07 19.19 -13.74
N LEU A 638 5.59 18.62 -14.82
CA LEU A 638 6.81 17.80 -14.81
C LEU A 638 8.04 18.59 -14.34
N LYS A 639 8.09 19.91 -14.58
CA LYS A 639 9.14 20.79 -14.06
C LYS A 639 9.16 20.82 -12.54
N ASP A 640 8.00 20.64 -11.90
CA ASP A 640 7.88 20.67 -10.44
C ASP A 640 8.49 19.38 -9.84
N LEU A 641 8.67 18.34 -10.67
CA LEU A 641 9.36 17.10 -10.30
C LEU A 641 10.88 17.18 -10.51
N VAL A 642 11.38 18.21 -11.21
CA VAL A 642 12.83 18.34 -11.47
C VAL A 642 13.63 18.64 -10.20
N PRO A 643 13.17 19.52 -9.29
CA PRO A 643 13.80 19.67 -7.97
C PRO A 643 13.71 18.41 -7.11
N GLU A 644 12.62 17.64 -7.27
CA GLU A 644 12.34 16.41 -6.50
C GLU A 644 13.00 15.16 -7.10
N LEU A 645 13.53 15.23 -8.33
CA LEU A 645 14.45 14.27 -8.92
C LEU A 645 15.81 14.39 -8.23
N LEU A 646 15.80 14.05 -6.95
CA LEU A 646 17.02 13.91 -6.19
C LEU A 646 17.81 12.78 -6.87
N PRO A 647 19.05 13.02 -7.34
CA PRO A 647 19.94 11.90 -7.59
C PRO A 647 19.96 11.10 -6.30
N ALA A 648 19.69 9.79 -6.38
CA ALA A 648 19.38 8.95 -5.24
C ALA A 648 20.25 9.31 -4.02
N LYS A 649 19.66 10.01 -3.05
CA LYS A 649 20.24 10.16 -1.73
C LYS A 649 19.77 8.94 -0.93
N PRO A 650 20.68 8.14 -0.37
CA PRO A 650 20.30 7.13 0.60
C PRO A 650 19.78 7.89 1.81
N GLY A 651 18.49 7.83 2.07
CA GLY A 651 18.03 7.87 3.44
C GLY A 651 16.76 8.63 3.77
N SER A 652 15.78 7.85 4.22
CA SER A 652 14.84 8.24 5.28
C SER A 652 14.15 6.97 5.76
N LYS A 653 14.76 6.33 6.75
CA LYS A 653 14.06 5.42 7.67
C LYS A 653 14.51 5.72 9.09
N THR A 654 13.70 6.48 9.82
CA THR A 654 13.64 6.35 11.27
C THR A 654 13.20 4.93 11.63
N HIS A 655 14.15 4.07 12.01
CA HIS A 655 13.89 2.80 12.66
C HIS A 655 14.02 2.97 14.16
N ALA A 656 12.93 2.70 14.89
CA ALA A 656 13.01 2.45 16.32
C ALA A 656 13.84 1.17 16.54
N CYS A 657 15.07 1.32 17.03
CA CYS A 657 15.88 0.20 17.52
C CYS A 657 15.73 0.12 19.05
N HIS A 658 15.31 -1.04 19.55
CA HIS A 658 15.33 -1.32 20.99
C HIS A 658 16.77 -1.25 21.51
N GLN A 659 17.02 -0.44 22.54
CA GLN A 659 18.33 -0.33 23.18
C GLN A 659 18.81 -1.67 23.72
N LEU A 660 19.97 -2.14 23.25
CA LEU A 660 20.74 -3.21 23.89
C LEU A 660 21.25 -2.72 25.25
N SER A 661 20.58 -3.06 26.34
CA SER A 661 21.10 -2.89 27.70
C SER A 661 21.85 -4.15 28.14
N GLY A 662 23.13 -4.04 28.51
CA GLY A 662 23.90 -5.17 29.06
C GLY A 662 25.40 -5.22 28.74
N HIS A 663 25.92 -4.34 27.87
CA HIS A 663 27.34 -4.35 27.48
C HIS A 663 28.18 -3.36 28.29
N VAL A 664 29.42 -3.75 28.62
CA VAL A 664 30.41 -2.92 29.31
C VAL A 664 31.46 -2.44 28.31
N VAL A 665 31.75 -1.14 28.32
CA VAL A 665 32.79 -0.53 27.49
C VAL A 665 34.13 -0.61 28.23
N GLU A 666 35.15 -1.20 27.62
CA GLU A 666 36.52 -1.20 28.13
C GLU A 666 37.50 -0.67 27.08
N MET A 667 38.42 0.20 27.50
CA MET A 667 39.47 0.71 26.61
C MET A 667 40.42 -0.41 26.19
N LEU A 668 41.00 -0.27 25.01
CA LEU A 668 41.91 -1.28 24.46
C LEU A 668 43.16 -1.44 25.35
N ASP A 669 43.46 -2.67 25.79
CA ASP A 669 44.67 -3.01 26.53
C ASP A 669 45.17 -4.42 26.18
N GLY A 670 46.35 -4.80 26.68
CA GLY A 670 46.98 -6.09 26.37
C GLY A 670 46.15 -7.34 26.70
N SER A 671 45.12 -7.24 27.56
CA SER A 671 44.28 -8.37 27.95
C SER A 671 43.32 -8.82 26.83
N VAL A 672 42.86 -7.89 26.00
CA VAL A 672 41.89 -8.15 24.90
C VAL A 672 42.57 -8.35 23.54
N LYS A 673 43.90 -8.24 23.47
CA LYS A 673 44.69 -8.25 22.23
C LYS A 673 44.34 -9.38 21.29
N LYS A 674 44.36 -10.62 21.79
CA LYS A 674 44.11 -11.80 20.95
C LYS A 674 42.70 -11.84 20.38
N ASP A 675 41.70 -11.48 21.19
CA ASP A 675 40.30 -11.51 20.77
C ASP A 675 40.00 -10.41 19.76
N VAL A 676 40.55 -9.21 19.96
CA VAL A 676 40.38 -8.09 19.03
C VAL A 676 40.98 -8.41 17.66
N ILE A 677 42.23 -8.89 17.64
CA ILE A 677 42.91 -9.26 16.38
C ILE A 677 42.09 -10.33 15.65
N ARG A 678 41.60 -11.34 16.37
CA ARG A 678 40.77 -12.41 15.81
C ARG A 678 39.45 -11.89 15.21
N ILE A 679 38.74 -11.02 15.94
CA ILE A 679 37.43 -10.49 15.52
C ILE A 679 37.58 -9.58 14.30
N ILE A 680 38.59 -8.70 14.31
CA ILE A 680 38.85 -7.78 13.20
C ILE A 680 39.28 -8.57 11.96
N SER A 681 40.24 -9.49 12.09
CA SER A 681 40.74 -10.26 10.95
C SER A 681 39.61 -11.05 10.29
N HIS A 682 38.82 -11.80 11.07
CA HIS A 682 37.68 -12.54 10.53
C HIS A 682 36.59 -11.64 9.93
N SER A 683 36.25 -10.53 10.59
CA SER A 683 35.16 -9.67 10.10
C SER A 683 35.50 -9.01 8.76
N PHE A 684 36.75 -8.60 8.59
CA PHE A 684 37.18 -7.94 7.36
C PHE A 684 37.58 -8.92 6.27
N SER A 685 38.29 -10.02 6.56
CA SER A 685 38.67 -10.97 5.51
C SER A 685 37.50 -11.85 5.06
N GLU A 686 36.73 -12.39 6.02
CA GLU A 686 35.73 -13.45 5.77
C GLU A 686 34.29 -12.90 5.74
N LYS A 687 33.81 -12.22 6.80
CA LYS A 687 32.40 -11.74 6.83
C LYS A 687 32.08 -10.69 5.77
N ALA A 688 33.05 -9.84 5.42
CA ALA A 688 32.91 -8.83 4.37
C ALA A 688 33.28 -9.38 2.97
N GLU A 689 33.59 -10.67 2.86
CA GLU A 689 34.02 -11.34 1.63
C GLU A 689 35.24 -10.67 0.96
N LEU A 690 36.04 -9.88 1.69
CA LEU A 690 37.18 -9.15 1.11
C LEU A 690 38.26 -10.08 0.58
N GLU A 691 38.41 -11.28 1.14
CA GLU A 691 39.35 -12.27 0.59
C GLU A 691 38.99 -12.63 -0.85
N LEU A 692 37.70 -12.78 -1.17
CA LEU A 692 37.24 -13.05 -2.53
C LEU A 692 37.39 -11.82 -3.44
N LEU A 693 37.19 -10.63 -2.89
CA LEU A 693 37.21 -9.37 -3.65
C LEU A 693 38.62 -8.86 -3.95
N THR A 694 39.54 -9.04 -3.01
CA THR A 694 40.89 -8.42 -3.02
C THR A 694 42.02 -9.45 -2.92
N GLY A 695 41.71 -10.67 -2.47
CA GLY A 695 42.71 -11.68 -2.16
C GLY A 695 43.50 -11.42 -0.87
N VAL A 696 43.03 -10.51 0.00
CA VAL A 696 43.62 -10.29 1.33
C VAL A 696 43.11 -11.37 2.28
N THR A 697 44.02 -12.15 2.86
CA THR A 697 43.64 -13.24 3.76
C THR A 697 43.49 -12.79 5.20
N ARG A 698 42.97 -13.68 6.05
CA ARG A 698 42.91 -13.46 7.49
C ARG A 698 44.30 -13.20 8.08
N GLU A 699 45.32 -13.97 7.68
CA GLU A 699 46.69 -13.82 8.18
C GLU A 699 47.30 -12.45 7.84
N ASP A 700 46.97 -11.90 6.65
CA ASP A 700 47.43 -10.56 6.25
C ASP A 700 46.92 -9.48 7.23
N TYR A 701 45.65 -9.57 7.64
CA TYR A 701 45.08 -8.67 8.64
C TYR A 701 45.62 -8.91 10.06
N GLU A 702 45.89 -10.16 10.44
CA GLU A 702 46.47 -10.47 11.76
C GLU A 702 47.85 -9.84 11.94
N VAL A 703 48.72 -9.96 10.93
CA VAL A 703 50.06 -9.33 10.96
C VAL A 703 49.96 -7.82 11.01
N PHE A 704 49.06 -7.23 10.24
CA PHE A 704 48.82 -5.78 10.24
C PHE A 704 48.33 -5.27 11.61
N MET A 705 47.38 -5.99 12.23
CA MET A 705 46.83 -5.62 13.53
C MET A 705 47.85 -5.75 14.66
N GLU A 706 48.78 -6.70 14.58
CA GLU A 706 49.91 -6.81 15.52
C GLU A 706 50.81 -5.56 15.47
N GLU A 707 51.02 -4.97 14.29
CA GLU A 707 51.86 -3.77 14.10
C GLU A 707 51.17 -2.49 14.57
N LEU A 708 49.84 -2.42 14.43
CA LEU A 708 49.04 -1.29 14.90
C LEU A 708 48.72 -1.31 16.41
N TRP A 709 48.97 -2.43 17.08
CA TRP A 709 48.48 -2.64 18.44
C TRP A 709 48.96 -1.60 19.46
N GLU A 710 50.28 -1.40 19.56
CA GLU A 710 50.85 -0.45 20.54
C GLU A 710 50.40 1.00 20.28
N PRO A 711 50.38 1.51 19.03
CA PRO A 711 49.80 2.81 18.72
C PRO A 711 48.32 2.94 19.11
N LEU A 712 47.48 1.93 18.86
CA LEU A 712 46.05 1.94 19.19
C LEU A 712 45.81 2.04 20.70
N VAL A 713 46.58 1.30 21.50
CA VAL A 713 46.52 1.37 22.97
C VAL A 713 47.01 2.73 23.46
N ALA A 714 48.13 3.22 22.93
CA ALA A 714 48.71 4.51 23.32
C ALA A 714 47.82 5.71 23.00
N ALA A 715 47.01 5.63 21.93
CA ALA A 715 46.10 6.70 21.54
C ALA A 715 44.93 6.89 22.52
N GLU A 716 44.56 5.85 23.29
CA GLU A 716 43.41 5.86 24.20
C GLU A 716 42.08 6.32 23.55
N LEU A 717 41.89 5.99 22.27
CA LEU A 717 40.65 6.25 21.51
C LEU A 717 39.93 4.98 21.05
N SER A 718 40.56 3.82 21.21
CA SER A 718 40.03 2.52 20.81
C SER A 718 39.48 1.74 22.00
N PHE A 719 38.41 0.99 21.80
CA PHE A 719 37.72 0.27 22.88
C PHE A 719 37.00 -0.99 22.38
N VAL A 720 36.56 -1.80 23.34
CA VAL A 720 35.74 -2.99 23.12
C VAL A 720 34.42 -2.89 23.91
N LEU A 721 33.38 -3.52 23.37
CA LEU A 721 32.17 -3.84 24.12
C LEU A 721 32.26 -5.29 24.59
N LYS A 722 32.16 -5.51 25.90
CA LYS A 722 32.07 -6.84 26.49
C LYS A 722 30.63 -7.18 26.83
N ASP A 723 30.23 -8.41 26.53
CA ASP A 723 28.95 -8.96 26.98
C ASP A 723 28.96 -9.20 28.50
N GLU A 724 27.81 -9.58 29.05
CA GLU A 724 27.65 -9.88 30.48
C GLU A 724 28.54 -11.04 30.97
N SER A 725 29.03 -11.87 30.05
CA SER A 725 29.95 -12.98 30.33
C SER A 725 31.42 -12.57 30.27
N GLY A 726 31.71 -11.29 29.94
CA GLY A 726 33.05 -10.74 29.83
C GLY A 726 33.74 -11.01 28.49
N ASN A 727 33.03 -11.57 27.50
CA ASN A 727 33.60 -11.81 26.17
C ASN A 727 33.49 -10.55 25.32
N VAL A 728 34.47 -10.34 24.43
CA VAL A 728 34.43 -9.23 23.48
C VAL A 728 33.33 -9.47 22.44
N ALA A 729 32.29 -8.65 22.47
CA ALA A 729 31.15 -8.69 21.57
C ALA A 729 31.32 -7.75 20.36
N ALA A 730 31.96 -6.61 20.56
CA ALA A 730 32.29 -5.67 19.49
C ALA A 730 33.59 -4.91 19.76
N VAL A 731 34.19 -4.37 18.70
CA VAL A 731 35.46 -3.63 18.71
C VAL A 731 35.31 -2.36 17.89
N ALA A 732 35.84 -1.24 18.39
CA ALA A 732 36.07 -0.02 17.63
C ALA A 732 37.53 0.42 17.73
N LEU A 733 38.16 0.61 16.57
CA LEU A 733 39.52 1.08 16.43
C LEU A 733 39.53 2.48 15.84
N ASN A 734 40.04 3.43 16.63
CA ASN A 734 39.97 4.85 16.32
C ASN A 734 41.30 5.57 16.58
N PHE A 735 41.51 6.65 15.84
CA PHE A 735 42.65 7.58 15.98
C PHE A 735 42.18 9.02 15.95
N ASP A 736 43.09 9.96 16.22
CA ASP A 736 42.91 11.33 15.76
C ASP A 736 43.19 11.38 14.26
N LEU A 737 42.28 11.97 13.49
CA LEU A 737 42.35 12.09 12.03
C LEU A 737 43.67 12.72 11.54
N PHE A 738 44.32 13.55 12.35
CA PHE A 738 45.57 14.22 11.98
C PHE A 738 46.80 13.68 12.75
N ASP A 739 46.65 12.57 13.48
CA ASP A 739 47.71 11.87 14.20
C ASP A 739 47.60 10.35 14.00
N GLU A 740 47.28 9.94 12.78
CA GLU A 740 47.17 8.53 12.39
C GLU A 740 48.54 7.83 12.47
N PRO A 741 48.60 6.57 12.96
CA PRO A 741 49.84 5.83 12.99
C PRO A 741 50.30 5.49 11.58
N VAL A 742 51.56 5.81 11.29
CA VAL A 742 52.19 5.45 10.01
C VAL A 742 52.53 3.96 10.04
N VAL A 743 51.79 3.18 9.26
CA VAL A 743 52.05 1.74 9.07
C VAL A 743 52.15 1.45 7.59
N GLU A 744 53.21 0.73 7.19
CA GLU A 744 53.38 0.21 5.84
C GLU A 744 53.02 -1.29 5.86
N PRO A 745 51.83 -1.68 5.36
CA PRO A 745 51.41 -3.08 5.42
C PRO A 745 52.38 -3.98 4.67
N LYS A 746 52.88 -5.03 5.33
CA LYS A 746 53.76 -6.03 4.69
C LYS A 746 53.09 -6.76 3.53
N ALA A 747 51.77 -6.98 3.64
CA ALA A 747 50.98 -7.59 2.58
C ALA A 747 50.70 -6.57 1.47
N ARG A 748 51.29 -6.78 0.30
CA ARG A 748 51.16 -5.86 -0.85
C ARG A 748 49.70 -5.61 -1.26
N ARG A 749 48.81 -6.60 -1.11
CA ARG A 749 47.38 -6.45 -1.41
C ARG A 749 46.68 -5.51 -0.43
N LEU A 750 47.03 -5.61 0.85
CA LEU A 750 46.52 -4.73 1.89
C LEU A 750 47.04 -3.29 1.66
N ALA A 751 48.29 -3.13 1.23
CA ALA A 751 48.84 -1.82 0.86
C ALA A 751 48.00 -1.11 -0.23
N TYR A 752 47.44 -1.83 -1.21
CA TYR A 752 46.55 -1.22 -2.21
C TYR A 752 45.20 -0.78 -1.63
N VAL A 753 44.66 -1.52 -0.65
CA VAL A 753 43.44 -1.11 0.05
C VAL A 753 43.67 0.20 0.79
N PHE A 754 44.82 0.34 1.47
CA PHE A 754 45.17 1.57 2.16
C PHE A 754 45.55 2.71 1.20
N GLU A 755 46.24 2.43 0.10
CA GLU A 755 46.48 3.43 -0.96
C GLU A 755 45.15 3.97 -1.52
N PHE A 756 44.16 3.08 -1.70
CA PHE A 756 42.81 3.48 -2.11
C PHE A 756 42.15 4.37 -1.05
N LEU A 757 42.11 3.94 0.21
CA LEU A 757 41.51 4.71 1.30
C LEU A 757 42.19 6.09 1.46
N GLU A 758 43.51 6.14 1.40
CA GLU A 758 44.26 7.40 1.45
C GLU A 758 43.94 8.30 0.24
N SER A 759 43.81 7.74 -0.96
CA SER A 759 43.49 8.51 -2.17
C SER A 759 42.11 9.20 -2.12
N ILE A 760 41.17 8.62 -1.37
CA ILE A 760 39.83 9.18 -1.19
C ILE A 760 39.73 10.07 0.05
N GLU A 761 40.43 9.74 1.13
CA GLU A 761 40.37 10.49 2.38
C GLU A 761 41.25 11.74 2.36
N ALA A 762 42.45 11.68 1.79
CA ALA A 762 43.40 12.79 1.82
C ALA A 762 42.84 14.09 1.20
N PRO A 763 42.21 14.08 0.00
CA PRO A 763 41.64 15.30 -0.56
C PRO A 763 40.50 15.88 0.29
N VAL A 764 39.73 15.01 0.95
CA VAL A 764 38.64 15.41 1.82
C VAL A 764 39.20 16.04 3.10
N ARG A 765 40.17 15.37 3.74
CA ARG A 765 40.85 15.87 4.92
C ARG A 765 41.45 17.25 4.69
N GLU A 766 42.15 17.45 3.57
CA GLU A 766 42.85 18.68 3.27
C GLU A 766 41.93 19.84 2.86
N LYS A 767 40.79 19.54 2.24
CA LYS A 767 39.87 20.55 1.73
C LYS A 767 38.82 20.98 2.75
N HIS A 768 38.35 20.06 3.58
CA HIS A 768 37.17 20.28 4.42
C HIS A 768 37.47 20.51 5.90
N PHE A 769 38.67 20.14 6.36
CA PHE A 769 39.02 20.23 7.77
C PHE A 769 40.33 20.98 7.98
N GLU A 770 40.36 21.80 9.02
CA GLU A 770 41.61 22.44 9.44
C GLU A 770 42.55 21.38 10.02
N LYS A 771 43.81 21.35 9.58
CA LYS A 771 44.85 20.47 10.13
C LYS A 771 45.14 20.85 11.59
N ARG A 772 44.37 20.28 12.51
CA ARG A 772 44.43 20.56 13.95
C ARG A 772 44.25 19.27 14.73
N LYS A 773 45.21 18.98 15.63
CA LYS A 773 45.08 17.86 16.57
C LYS A 773 43.85 18.02 17.46
N ASN A 774 43.25 16.89 17.78
CA ASN A 774 42.05 16.67 18.58
C ASN A 774 40.77 17.25 17.94
N LEU A 775 40.72 17.33 16.61
CA LEU A 775 39.55 17.86 15.91
C LEU A 775 38.52 16.75 15.63
N LEU A 776 38.89 15.74 14.85
CA LEU A 776 38.00 14.62 14.49
C LEU A 776 38.61 13.30 14.94
N ILE A 777 37.79 12.45 15.55
CA ILE A 777 38.16 11.04 15.73
C ILE A 777 37.95 10.33 14.40
N HIS A 778 38.99 9.73 13.84
CA HIS A 778 38.86 8.83 12.71
C HIS A 778 38.45 7.45 13.21
N SER A 779 37.21 7.04 12.95
CA SER A 779 36.78 5.65 13.15
C SER A 779 37.14 4.84 11.91
N PHE A 780 38.26 4.14 12.01
CA PHE A 780 38.89 3.48 10.87
C PHE A 780 38.41 2.02 10.71
N MET A 781 38.16 1.30 11.81
CA MET A 781 37.60 -0.07 11.75
C MET A 781 36.64 -0.37 12.90
N MET A 782 35.54 -1.04 12.56
CA MET A 782 34.59 -1.60 13.51
C MET A 782 34.24 -3.04 13.17
N ALA A 783 34.11 -3.90 14.18
CA ALA A 783 33.78 -5.31 13.99
C ALA A 783 32.98 -5.89 15.15
N THR A 784 32.22 -6.94 14.87
CA THR A 784 31.43 -7.70 15.86
C THR A 784 31.86 -9.15 15.90
N ALA A 785 31.68 -9.79 17.06
CA ALA A 785 32.09 -11.17 17.31
C ALA A 785 31.58 -12.16 16.25
N GLU A 786 32.36 -13.21 15.97
CA GLU A 786 32.05 -14.23 14.96
C GLU A 786 30.68 -14.91 15.19
N THR A 787 30.24 -14.97 16.45
CA THR A 787 29.02 -15.67 16.90
C THR A 787 27.74 -14.83 16.85
N SER A 788 27.81 -13.54 16.52
CA SER A 788 26.66 -12.63 16.55
C SER A 788 25.71 -12.82 15.36
N SER A 789 24.39 -12.85 15.62
CA SER A 789 23.36 -12.92 14.58
C SER A 789 23.27 -11.63 13.76
N ALA A 790 22.61 -11.66 12.59
CA ALA A 790 22.50 -10.48 11.71
C ALA A 790 21.81 -9.28 12.39
N LEU A 791 20.80 -9.53 13.24
CA LEU A 791 20.12 -8.48 13.98
C LEU A 791 21.01 -7.93 15.12
N GLU A 792 21.67 -8.81 15.88
CA GLU A 792 22.60 -8.40 16.95
C GLU A 792 23.80 -7.62 16.39
N ASN A 793 24.30 -7.98 15.20
CA ASN A 793 25.37 -7.25 14.53
C ASN A 793 24.99 -5.79 14.29
N VAL A 794 23.78 -5.54 13.76
CA VAL A 794 23.28 -4.18 13.51
C VAL A 794 23.17 -3.39 14.82
N GLN A 795 22.64 -4.02 15.87
CA GLN A 795 22.48 -3.37 17.17
C GLN A 795 23.82 -3.07 17.86
N LEU A 796 24.79 -3.99 17.79
CA LEU A 796 26.14 -3.81 18.34
C LEU A 796 26.92 -2.71 17.59
N ILE A 797 26.77 -2.63 16.26
CA ILE A 797 27.36 -1.56 15.44
C ILE A 797 26.79 -0.20 15.86
N GLN A 798 25.47 -0.08 15.98
CA GLN A 798 24.81 1.14 16.46
C GLN A 798 25.30 1.54 17.85
N LYS A 799 25.36 0.57 18.78
CA LYS A 799 25.84 0.84 20.14
C LYS A 799 27.30 1.28 20.17
N THR A 800 28.13 0.70 19.31
CA THR A 800 29.55 1.07 19.19
C THR A 800 29.71 2.49 18.67
N GLU A 801 28.93 2.89 17.67
CA GLU A 801 28.89 4.28 17.15
C GLU A 801 28.47 5.30 18.21
N GLU A 802 27.44 4.98 19.01
CA GLU A 802 27.03 5.82 20.15
C GLU A 802 28.18 6.03 21.15
N GLU A 803 28.93 4.97 21.46
CA GLU A 803 30.05 5.03 22.39
C GLU A 803 31.25 5.79 21.81
N ILE A 804 31.52 5.69 20.50
CA ILE A 804 32.56 6.51 19.83
C ILE A 804 32.19 7.99 19.93
N LEU A 805 30.95 8.37 19.66
CA LEU A 805 30.48 9.75 19.79
C LEU A 805 30.56 10.24 21.24
N SER A 806 30.19 9.38 22.20
CA SER A 806 30.33 9.72 23.61
C SER A 806 31.80 9.88 24.02
N LEU A 807 32.71 9.04 23.52
CA LEU A 807 34.13 9.13 23.77
C LEU A 807 34.74 10.39 23.15
N ALA A 808 34.40 10.68 21.90
CA ALA A 808 34.80 11.90 21.20
C ALA A 808 34.39 13.15 21.98
N LYS A 809 33.14 13.18 22.46
CA LYS A 809 32.64 14.27 23.32
C LYS A 809 33.42 14.37 24.63
N ARG A 810 33.70 13.25 25.31
CA ARG A 810 34.47 13.23 26.57
C ARG A 810 35.91 13.69 26.39
N LYS A 811 36.55 13.36 25.25
CA LYS A 811 37.92 13.71 24.93
C LYS A 811 38.05 15.07 24.21
N GLY A 812 36.92 15.75 23.92
CA GLY A 812 36.89 17.12 23.40
C GLY A 812 36.99 17.27 21.89
N PHE A 813 36.70 16.20 21.13
CA PHE A 813 36.63 16.22 19.67
C PHE A 813 35.31 16.83 19.19
N VAL A 814 35.29 17.39 17.98
CA VAL A 814 34.12 18.05 17.39
C VAL A 814 33.30 17.14 16.47
N GLY A 815 33.79 15.93 16.19
CA GLY A 815 33.12 14.99 15.31
C GLY A 815 33.87 13.67 15.11
N VAL A 816 33.23 12.77 14.38
CA VAL A 816 33.76 11.47 13.96
C VAL A 816 33.82 11.43 12.44
N PHE A 817 34.98 11.06 11.91
CA PHE A 817 35.24 10.86 10.48
C PHE A 817 35.38 9.37 10.20
N THR A 818 34.75 8.86 9.14
CA THR A 818 34.84 7.44 8.80
C THR A 818 34.63 7.19 7.31
N THR A 819 35.17 6.06 6.83
CA THR A 819 35.07 5.60 5.46
C THR A 819 34.36 4.26 5.41
N ASN A 820 33.26 4.19 4.66
CA ASN A 820 32.41 3.00 4.57
C ASN A 820 32.28 2.51 3.13
N THR A 821 32.52 1.23 2.90
CA THR A 821 32.47 0.60 1.57
C THR A 821 31.26 -0.32 1.36
N ASN A 822 30.41 -0.47 2.39
CA ASN A 822 29.23 -1.33 2.39
C ASN A 822 27.95 -0.49 2.41
N GLU A 823 27.01 -0.82 1.53
CA GLU A 823 25.73 -0.13 1.33
C GLU A 823 24.84 -0.14 2.58
N LEU A 824 24.88 -1.20 3.40
CA LEU A 824 24.13 -1.28 4.65
C LEU A 824 24.70 -0.32 5.71
N THR A 825 26.02 -0.30 5.89
CA THR A 825 26.68 0.63 6.82
C THR A 825 26.48 2.07 6.39
N ARG A 826 26.54 2.34 5.08
CA ARG A 826 26.20 3.64 4.51
C ARG A 826 24.75 4.05 4.81
N GLN A 827 23.77 3.18 4.57
CA GLN A 827 22.36 3.44 4.92
C GLN A 827 22.18 3.65 6.43
N ILE A 828 22.93 2.96 7.29
CA ILE A 828 22.88 3.19 8.74
C ILE A 828 23.47 4.58 9.09
N CYS A 829 24.60 4.96 8.50
CA CYS A 829 25.22 6.27 8.70
C CYS A 829 24.31 7.41 8.20
N ASP A 830 23.71 7.25 7.04
CA ASP A 830 22.89 8.26 6.37
C ASP A 830 21.46 8.36 6.97
N ASP A 831 20.78 7.23 7.25
CA ASP A 831 19.36 7.22 7.65
C ASP A 831 19.14 7.31 9.17
N LEU A 832 20.07 6.81 9.98
CA LEU A 832 19.86 6.58 11.41
C LEU A 832 20.77 7.41 12.30
N LEU A 833 21.92 7.83 11.79
CA LEU A 833 22.98 8.44 12.59
C LEU A 833 23.36 9.84 12.12
N ASP A 834 22.66 10.49 11.19
CA ASP A 834 22.92 11.87 10.77
C ASP A 834 24.40 12.16 10.39
N TYR A 835 25.09 11.21 9.75
CA TYR A 835 26.40 11.48 9.16
C TYR A 835 26.23 12.35 7.90
N THR A 836 27.16 13.28 7.69
CA THR A 836 27.24 14.08 6.47
C THR A 836 28.20 13.40 5.49
N VAL A 837 27.70 12.95 4.34
CA VAL A 837 28.54 12.43 3.26
C VAL A 837 29.33 13.58 2.63
N LEU A 838 30.66 13.46 2.64
CA LEU A 838 31.56 14.45 2.06
C LEU A 838 32.03 14.07 0.66
N PHE A 839 32.24 12.77 0.43
CA PHE A 839 32.77 12.27 -0.83
C PHE A 839 32.33 10.83 -1.07
N GLU A 840 32.05 10.49 -2.32
CA GLU A 840 31.67 9.15 -2.75
C GLU A 840 32.52 8.74 -3.96
N CYS A 841 33.11 7.56 -3.89
CA CYS A 841 34.02 7.02 -4.91
C CYS A 841 33.65 5.57 -5.26
N GLN A 842 33.55 5.26 -6.55
CA GLN A 842 33.25 3.89 -7.01
C GLN A 842 34.51 3.02 -6.94
N VAL A 843 34.43 1.88 -6.23
CA VAL A 843 35.60 1.04 -5.91
C VAL A 843 36.26 0.45 -7.17
N ASN A 844 35.46 0.02 -8.15
CA ASN A 844 35.95 -0.60 -9.40
C ASN A 844 36.71 0.35 -10.34
N GLN A 845 36.67 1.66 -10.07
CA GLN A 845 37.41 2.64 -10.87
C GLN A 845 38.83 2.89 -10.33
N PHE A 846 39.16 2.39 -9.14
CA PHE A 846 40.50 2.56 -8.58
C PHE A 846 41.54 1.73 -9.35
N VAL A 847 42.62 2.41 -9.72
CA VAL A 847 43.81 1.81 -10.32
C VAL A 847 44.99 2.27 -9.47
N ALA A 848 45.69 1.32 -8.86
CA ALA A 848 46.88 1.63 -8.08
C ALA A 848 47.94 2.28 -8.97
N SER A 849 48.88 3.00 -8.36
CA SER A 849 49.94 3.72 -9.07
C SER A 849 50.80 2.83 -9.99
N ASP A 850 50.87 1.52 -9.73
CA ASP A 850 51.55 0.53 -10.57
C ASP A 850 50.68 -0.09 -11.69
N GLY A 851 49.46 0.42 -11.89
CA GLY A 851 48.51 0.00 -12.92
C GLY A 851 47.63 -1.20 -12.52
N THR A 852 47.76 -1.73 -11.31
CA THR A 852 46.95 -2.86 -10.85
C THR A 852 45.54 -2.42 -10.42
N LYS A 853 44.56 -3.30 -10.62
CA LYS A 853 43.16 -3.13 -10.15
C LYS A 853 42.88 -4.14 -9.05
N PRO A 854 43.13 -3.79 -7.78
CA PRO A 854 43.07 -4.73 -6.66
C PRO A 854 41.65 -5.23 -6.35
N PHE A 855 40.60 -4.54 -6.84
CA PHE A 855 39.19 -4.85 -6.59
C PHE A 855 38.45 -5.41 -7.82
N LEU A 856 39.11 -6.15 -8.71
CA LEU A 856 38.53 -6.59 -10.00
C LEU A 856 37.23 -7.39 -9.88
N HIS A 857 37.00 -8.04 -8.73
CA HIS A 857 35.82 -8.86 -8.45
C HIS A 857 34.73 -8.10 -7.69
N ALA A 858 34.97 -6.85 -7.29
CA ALA A 858 33.91 -6.03 -6.75
C ALA A 858 32.86 -5.75 -7.85
N PRO A 859 31.56 -5.71 -7.51
CA PRO A 859 30.53 -5.37 -8.48
C PRO A 859 30.66 -3.91 -8.91
N ASP A 860 30.25 -3.60 -10.14
CA ASP A 860 30.30 -2.22 -10.68
C ASP A 860 29.42 -1.23 -9.90
N THR A 861 28.68 -1.68 -8.90
CA THR A 861 27.83 -0.85 -8.03
C THR A 861 28.40 -0.69 -6.63
N GLN A 862 29.63 -1.15 -6.34
CA GLN A 862 30.24 -0.97 -5.01
C GLN A 862 30.94 0.40 -4.91
N TYR A 863 30.58 1.15 -3.86
CA TYR A 863 31.10 2.50 -3.59
C TYR A 863 31.73 2.57 -2.21
N SER A 864 32.79 3.37 -2.10
CA SER A 864 33.34 3.87 -0.84
C SER A 864 32.84 5.28 -0.60
N THR A 865 32.27 5.54 0.58
CA THR A 865 31.82 6.86 1.01
C THR A 865 32.63 7.34 2.19
N VAL A 866 33.12 8.57 2.10
CA VAL A 866 33.76 9.29 3.19
C VAL A 866 32.71 10.19 3.84
N THR A 867 32.52 10.02 5.15
CA THR A 867 31.46 10.70 5.90
C THR A 867 32.00 11.33 7.17
N VAL A 868 31.33 12.38 7.65
CA VAL A 868 31.65 13.04 8.92
C VAL A 868 30.38 13.29 9.72
N LYS A 869 30.39 12.97 11.01
CA LYS A 869 29.35 13.36 11.94
C LYS A 869 29.88 14.35 12.94
N TYR A 870 29.31 15.54 12.97
CA TYR A 870 29.65 16.55 13.97
C TYR A 870 28.92 16.26 15.29
N ILE A 871 29.61 16.49 16.39
CA ILE A 871 29.05 16.37 17.73
C ILE A 871 28.47 17.75 18.07
N HIS A 872 27.14 17.83 18.15
CA HIS A 872 26.45 19.04 18.60
C HIS A 872 26.55 19.24 20.12
#